data_AF-A0AAV1GWM5-F1
#
_entry.id   AF-A0AAV1GWM5-F1
#
_cell.length_a   1.000
_cell.length_b   1.000
_cell.length_c   1.000
_cell.angle_alpha   90.00
_cell.angle_beta   90.00
_cell.angle_gamma   90.00
#
_symmetry.space_group_name_H-M   'P 1'
#
loop_
_entity.id
_entity.type
_entity.pdbx_description
1 polymer ?
#
loop_
_entity_poly.entity_id
_entity_poly.type
_entity_poly.pdbx_seq_one_letter_code
_entity_poly.pdbx_strand_id
1 'polypeptide(L)'
;MILIPSEKLRSLLYLSICDCCAHVEPPECDKIRLVGPSRCSGRVEIYHRDSWGTVCDDQWSIVSAEVVCRELDCGTVLEAKKNAFFGEGKNEIWLDDVQCTGQEASILKCSHRPIGENNCGHGEDAGVICSDHVKTVNGSNRCNGKVEVYHDGRWNRVCNTDWNMQQAEVLCREINCGTPLPQAEVPPLGEQNIFGGLKTSCFGNESSVSECSLQDIKENCVDATTFCTHSKPIRLMNGTNRCNGRVELYHDGQWGTVCDDRWGMQEAAVACREMNCGNALSVRYKAFYGTGTDQVWLDDVECTGYEKSLGDCPHRGFGQHDCDHSEDAGVECSETVRLTNGTNACSGKLEVYYNGHWGKMCSNYWSQEEAAVVCKEISCGAPKKDQQTFHFGESRLGGLTARCSGNVSSITQCGIREFTGRCDGVSLACEGSPQLRLVNGTDRCSGRVEVLHDGQWGTVCDDEWDIRDAQVVCRAMDCGTAQTAKSGAFFGQGQGGIWLDDVGCVGNETSLLHCRHPTLGENNCGHAEDAGVVCSATIRLINGTNQCSGRVELHDGVRWSPAFYINWGMSEAEVVCRMMDCGDPVKVSGSFGRGKETRGYKITCNGRESSLSQCNMRAYVRTSSDRVEEAGVECSGNVRLAGGNNHCVGRVEYYNKGQWGTVCGEAWDISDATVVCRQLDCGRAHKISTTDERSRDTGQTWIDRIECNGMESTLTQCRQSPFRDRTCNISSVAGVICTGGMEVRLANGKDECSGRVEVRHGEEWYTVCDTEWSHSKAGVVCAQLECGEPVSAPVGAQFGQGNGSVVEASDSCFRNVSDLQQCSLRGFSSSTCGHEKDVGAVCAAQLRLVGGSGPCSGRVEVHYKGEWGTVCDDEWELPNADVVCKQLGCGHAVSAPTSAHFGRGSGPIWLDNVRCSGDESALTQCEHPDFGENNCGHGEDAGVVCIGALNKPQLTLSPGPVVNWGERVEITCTVLTEHLGGTFILKRLPGTFKMEKYSENEAATFVFPTVDFTEKGSYFCEYQKRLPNQVINYPQGNIAELSVTVKLETPSISLSSPHSMVIYSPDKISVKEGSAFSITCSTHSRYPGGYFYLTRSNESTTDAKPAFGHSIFYLAYFEFPAIDSKHQGDYTCVYGVNISSKPFCSVPSKTLQVTITAASSSSIVTGVVVGLMLVLIVVVLGYFLWRRRWRVTDTLVQFSNRFGGALKQDADDRVNGAYDGRTRNIQVNEQALSPVPEEKTAEVENSVERAPEDLAGRVCYELEPLVFP
;
A
#
# COMPACT_ATOMS: atom_id res chain seq x y z
N MET A 1 86.55 -16.35 -33.81
CA MET A 1 86.11 -15.94 -35.16
C MET A 1 84.59 -15.82 -35.10
N ILE A 2 83.94 -14.67 -35.27
CA ILE A 2 84.36 -13.26 -35.50
C ILE A 2 83.32 -12.41 -34.71
N LEU A 3 83.62 -11.92 -33.49
CA LEU A 3 84.24 -10.64 -33.10
C LEU A 3 83.31 -9.39 -33.08
N ILE A 4 83.07 -8.88 -31.85
CA ILE A 4 82.83 -7.46 -31.43
C ILE A 4 81.42 -6.85 -31.68
N PRO A 5 80.75 -6.22 -30.68
CA PRO A 5 80.82 -6.33 -29.21
C PRO A 5 79.46 -6.66 -28.53
N SER A 6 79.41 -6.69 -27.18
CA SER A 6 78.29 -7.13 -26.31
C SER A 6 77.68 -5.97 -25.51
N GLU A 7 76.43 -5.96 -25.02
CA GLU A 7 75.76 -6.96 -24.16
C GLU A 7 74.22 -6.96 -24.29
N LYS A 8 73.61 -8.14 -24.52
CA LYS A 8 72.16 -8.40 -24.37
C LYS A 8 71.85 -9.91 -24.43
N LEU A 9 71.99 -10.64 -23.32
CA LEU A 9 71.36 -11.97 -23.14
C LEU A 9 71.39 -12.45 -21.67
N ARG A 10 70.33 -13.20 -21.27
CA ARG A 10 69.96 -13.73 -19.93
C ARG A 10 68.90 -12.86 -19.21
N SER A 11 67.74 -13.37 -18.80
CA SER A 11 67.20 -14.76 -18.82
C SER A 11 65.72 -14.83 -19.19
N LEU A 12 65.23 -16.03 -19.50
CA LEU A 12 63.84 -16.39 -19.80
C LEU A 12 63.08 -16.92 -18.56
N LEU A 13 61.74 -16.99 -18.68
CA LEU A 13 60.74 -17.53 -17.72
C LEU A 13 60.50 -16.59 -16.51
N TYR A 14 59.27 -16.15 -16.20
CA TYR A 14 57.95 -16.78 -16.34
C TYR A 14 56.84 -15.87 -16.94
N LEU A 15 55.69 -16.47 -17.31
CA LEU A 15 54.42 -15.81 -17.63
C LEU A 15 53.73 -15.27 -16.33
N SER A 16 52.72 -14.38 -16.32
CA SER A 16 51.50 -14.40 -17.16
C SER A 16 50.66 -13.12 -17.04
N ILE A 17 49.93 -12.75 -18.12
CA ILE A 17 48.83 -11.75 -18.21
C ILE A 17 49.22 -10.30 -17.80
N CYS A 18 49.03 -9.24 -18.60
CA CYS A 18 48.11 -9.02 -19.72
C CYS A 18 48.78 -8.15 -20.80
N ASP A 19 48.52 -8.42 -22.08
CA ASP A 19 48.97 -7.58 -23.20
C ASP A 19 47.92 -7.62 -24.32
N CYS A 20 47.18 -6.52 -24.49
CA CYS A 20 46.23 -6.29 -25.57
C CYS A 20 45.83 -4.80 -25.60
N CYS A 21 45.90 -4.18 -26.79
CA CYS A 21 45.51 -2.78 -27.13
C CYS A 21 46.61 -1.70 -27.07
N ALA A 22 47.66 -1.86 -27.87
CA ALA A 22 48.54 -0.76 -28.31
C ALA A 22 48.16 -0.28 -29.73
N HIS A 23 47.02 0.42 -29.86
CA HIS A 23 46.62 1.09 -31.11
C HIS A 23 45.71 2.30 -30.85
N VAL A 24 46.30 3.48 -30.63
CA VAL A 24 45.72 4.79 -30.96
C VAL A 24 46.87 5.68 -31.43
N GLU A 25 46.63 6.48 -32.47
CA GLU A 25 47.56 7.50 -32.98
C GLU A 25 47.53 8.77 -32.09
N PRO A 26 48.48 9.72 -32.20
CA PRO A 26 48.41 10.96 -31.41
C PRO A 26 47.10 11.72 -31.66
N PRO A 27 46.52 12.37 -30.63
CA PRO A 27 45.26 13.11 -30.78
C PRO A 27 45.43 14.30 -31.74
N GLU A 28 44.46 14.48 -32.63
CA GLU A 28 44.41 15.58 -33.59
C GLU A 28 44.02 16.90 -32.87
N CYS A 29 44.99 17.75 -32.55
CA CYS A 29 44.72 19.03 -31.86
C CYS A 29 44.09 20.11 -32.76
N ASP A 30 44.24 20.03 -34.08
CA ASP A 30 43.90 21.13 -35.01
C ASP A 30 42.42 21.10 -35.45
N LYS A 31 41.48 21.06 -34.50
CA LYS A 31 40.01 21.05 -34.77
C LYS A 31 39.22 22.22 -34.20
N ILE A 32 39.89 23.24 -33.65
CA ILE A 32 39.30 24.50 -33.18
C ILE A 32 40.13 25.68 -33.71
N ARG A 33 39.48 26.82 -33.98
CA ARG A 33 40.14 28.09 -34.32
C ARG A 33 39.33 29.29 -33.84
N LEU A 34 40.00 30.44 -33.74
CA LEU A 34 39.36 31.74 -33.59
C LEU A 34 39.41 32.51 -34.89
N VAL A 35 38.29 33.13 -35.26
CA VAL A 35 38.21 34.07 -36.39
C VAL A 35 37.91 35.46 -35.84
N GLY A 36 38.94 36.30 -35.75
CA GLY A 36 38.86 37.61 -35.10
C GLY A 36 40.16 38.42 -35.18
N PRO A 37 40.32 39.44 -34.32
CA PRO A 37 41.42 40.42 -34.41
C PRO A 37 42.79 39.93 -33.94
N SER A 38 42.90 38.81 -33.21
CA SER A 38 44.19 38.25 -32.78
C SER A 38 44.18 36.72 -32.76
N ARG A 39 45.34 36.09 -32.51
CA ARG A 39 45.42 34.62 -32.34
C ARG A 39 44.61 34.09 -31.15
N CYS A 40 44.31 34.96 -30.19
CA CYS A 40 43.64 34.64 -28.91
C CYS A 40 42.34 35.46 -28.71
N SER A 41 41.75 35.97 -29.80
CA SER A 41 40.48 36.68 -29.76
C SER A 41 39.72 36.54 -31.07
N GLY A 42 38.47 36.07 -31.00
CA GLY A 42 37.60 35.89 -32.16
C GLY A 42 36.36 35.03 -31.92
N ARG A 43 35.55 34.87 -32.97
CA ARG A 43 34.45 33.89 -33.03
C ARG A 43 35.02 32.48 -32.96
N VAL A 44 34.40 31.60 -32.19
CA VAL A 44 34.80 30.20 -32.07
C VAL A 44 34.28 29.41 -33.27
N GLU A 45 35.19 28.72 -33.98
CA GLU A 45 34.84 27.80 -35.05
C GLU A 45 35.52 26.45 -34.82
N ILE A 46 34.80 25.36 -35.02
CA ILE A 46 35.32 23.99 -34.93
C ILE A 46 35.26 23.26 -36.28
N TYR A 47 36.14 22.27 -36.46
CA TYR A 47 36.26 21.48 -37.68
C TYR A 47 35.64 20.10 -37.51
N HIS A 48 34.56 19.83 -38.26
CA HIS A 48 33.81 18.59 -38.22
C HIS A 48 33.30 18.22 -39.62
N ARG A 49 33.37 16.92 -39.97
CA ARG A 49 32.95 16.37 -41.29
C ARG A 49 33.48 17.19 -42.48
N ASP A 50 34.79 17.42 -42.48
CA ASP A 50 35.55 18.16 -43.49
C ASP A 50 35.17 19.65 -43.69
N SER A 51 34.42 20.26 -42.77
CA SER A 51 34.06 21.69 -42.82
C SER A 51 34.23 22.41 -41.47
N TRP A 52 34.43 23.73 -41.54
CA TRP A 52 34.45 24.61 -40.38
C TRP A 52 33.04 25.16 -40.13
N GLY A 53 32.56 25.06 -38.90
CA GLY A 53 31.28 25.62 -38.45
C GLY A 53 31.42 26.29 -37.09
N THR A 54 30.44 27.11 -36.72
CA THR A 54 30.49 27.96 -35.52
C THR A 54 29.91 27.24 -34.29
N VAL A 55 29.98 27.92 -33.15
CA VAL A 55 29.40 27.49 -31.86
C VAL A 55 28.33 28.52 -31.49
N CYS A 56 27.14 28.07 -31.08
CA CYS A 56 26.09 28.97 -30.59
C CYS A 56 26.40 29.53 -29.19
N ASP A 57 25.90 30.72 -28.88
CA ASP A 57 26.08 31.39 -27.59
C ASP A 57 25.00 31.10 -26.54
N ASP A 58 24.01 30.27 -26.90
CA ASP A 58 23.10 29.60 -25.96
C ASP A 58 23.91 28.83 -24.91
N GLN A 59 23.66 29.17 -23.63
CA GLN A 59 24.40 28.70 -22.45
C GLN A 59 25.93 28.97 -22.46
N TRP A 60 26.44 29.79 -23.40
CA TRP A 60 27.85 30.16 -23.43
C TRP A 60 28.24 31.00 -22.22
N SER A 61 29.41 30.73 -21.66
CA SER A 61 29.86 31.31 -20.39
C SER A 61 31.37 31.58 -20.41
N ILE A 62 31.85 32.36 -19.45
CA ILE A 62 33.30 32.53 -19.24
C ILE A 62 34.02 31.21 -18.92
N VAL A 63 33.31 30.20 -18.41
CA VAL A 63 33.86 28.84 -18.16
C VAL A 63 34.01 28.04 -19.45
N SER A 64 33.02 28.11 -20.35
CA SER A 64 33.12 27.53 -21.70
C SER A 64 34.21 28.20 -22.54
N ALA A 65 34.35 29.52 -22.39
CA ALA A 65 35.46 30.28 -22.96
C ALA A 65 36.84 29.93 -22.34
N GLU A 66 36.91 29.56 -21.05
CA GLU A 66 38.15 29.11 -20.41
C GLU A 66 38.68 27.80 -21.04
N VAL A 67 37.79 26.85 -21.36
CA VAL A 67 38.16 25.62 -22.09
C VAL A 67 38.77 25.97 -23.44
N VAL A 68 38.17 26.88 -24.20
CA VAL A 68 38.70 27.35 -25.50
C VAL A 68 40.05 28.05 -25.36
N CYS A 69 40.19 28.98 -24.40
CA CYS A 69 41.45 29.67 -24.15
C CYS A 69 42.57 28.70 -23.74
N ARG A 70 42.24 27.62 -23.02
CA ARG A 70 43.20 26.55 -22.66
C ARG A 70 43.53 25.61 -23.82
N GLU A 71 42.52 25.18 -24.60
CA GLU A 71 42.69 24.30 -25.77
C GLU A 71 43.59 24.93 -26.84
N LEU A 72 43.55 26.25 -26.99
CA LEU A 72 44.40 27.05 -27.88
C LEU A 72 45.72 27.54 -27.26
N ASP A 73 46.00 27.18 -26.00
CA ASP A 73 47.14 27.69 -25.19
C ASP A 73 47.30 29.23 -25.22
N CYS A 74 46.17 29.92 -25.11
CA CYS A 74 45.98 31.35 -25.33
C CYS A 74 45.93 32.20 -24.03
N GLY A 75 46.31 31.61 -22.90
CA GLY A 75 46.35 32.28 -21.60
C GLY A 75 45.04 32.17 -20.80
N THR A 76 44.90 32.99 -19.75
CA THR A 76 43.66 33.11 -18.97
C THR A 76 42.56 33.78 -19.79
N VAL A 77 41.32 33.34 -19.62
CA VAL A 77 40.14 33.98 -20.24
C VAL A 77 39.87 35.37 -19.65
N LEU A 78 39.64 36.35 -20.52
CA LEU A 78 39.25 37.71 -20.17
C LEU A 78 37.74 37.90 -20.31
N GLU A 79 37.19 37.53 -21.47
CA GLU A 79 35.79 37.79 -21.83
C GLU A 79 35.23 36.64 -22.69
N ALA A 80 34.07 36.11 -22.31
CA ALA A 80 33.20 35.40 -23.25
C ALA A 80 32.43 36.42 -24.09
N LYS A 81 32.21 36.14 -25.37
CA LYS A 81 31.45 37.00 -26.27
C LYS A 81 30.23 36.29 -26.83
N LYS A 82 29.15 37.06 -26.89
CA LYS A 82 27.80 36.71 -27.29
C LYS A 82 27.36 37.58 -28.47
N ASN A 83 26.23 37.23 -29.09
CA ASN A 83 25.53 38.00 -30.11
C ASN A 83 26.45 38.36 -31.30
N ALA A 84 27.17 37.37 -31.82
CA ALA A 84 28.04 37.48 -33.00
C ALA A 84 29.04 38.66 -32.96
N PHE A 85 29.60 38.97 -31.78
CA PHE A 85 30.49 40.12 -31.55
C PHE A 85 31.65 40.27 -32.55
N PHE A 86 32.18 39.16 -33.08
CA PHE A 86 33.24 39.14 -34.09
C PHE A 86 32.72 39.01 -35.54
N GLY A 87 31.45 39.37 -35.74
CA GLY A 87 30.69 39.17 -36.97
C GLY A 87 30.08 37.77 -37.08
N GLU A 88 29.03 37.67 -37.87
CA GLU A 88 28.32 36.43 -38.21
C GLU A 88 29.20 35.45 -39.03
N GLY A 89 29.03 34.16 -38.76
CA GLY A 89 29.48 33.02 -39.55
C GLY A 89 28.73 32.87 -40.89
N LYS A 90 29.05 31.80 -41.63
CA LYS A 90 28.59 31.58 -43.02
C LYS A 90 28.35 30.12 -43.42
N ASN A 91 28.39 29.20 -42.46
CA ASN A 91 28.45 27.74 -42.67
C ASN A 91 27.45 27.05 -41.72
N GLU A 92 27.68 25.79 -41.33
CA GLU A 92 26.90 25.13 -40.27
C GLU A 92 27.24 25.72 -38.88
N ILE A 93 26.28 25.65 -37.95
CA ILE A 93 26.53 25.81 -36.50
C ILE A 93 26.66 24.40 -35.93
N TRP A 94 27.84 24.04 -35.43
CA TRP A 94 28.15 22.66 -35.05
C TRP A 94 27.83 22.31 -33.60
N LEU A 95 27.92 23.27 -32.67
CA LEU A 95 27.64 23.05 -31.24
C LEU A 95 26.60 24.04 -30.73
N ASP A 96 25.76 23.56 -29.80
CA ASP A 96 24.64 24.25 -29.16
C ASP A 96 24.48 23.77 -27.71
N ASP A 97 23.91 24.59 -26.82
CA ASP A 97 23.89 24.43 -25.34
C ASP A 97 25.27 24.07 -24.74
N VAL A 98 26.33 24.82 -25.05
CA VAL A 98 27.72 24.40 -24.71
C VAL A 98 28.11 24.74 -23.26
N GLN A 99 27.80 23.81 -22.37
CA GLN A 99 28.05 23.89 -20.93
C GLN A 99 29.31 23.10 -20.53
N CYS A 100 30.37 23.82 -20.16
CA CYS A 100 31.63 23.26 -19.67
C CYS A 100 31.75 23.38 -18.15
N THR A 101 32.37 22.40 -17.49
CA THR A 101 32.79 22.47 -16.07
C THR A 101 34.08 23.28 -15.86
N GLY A 102 34.79 23.60 -16.95
CA GLY A 102 36.06 24.31 -16.92
C GLY A 102 37.26 23.40 -16.79
N GLN A 103 37.09 22.08 -16.67
CA GLN A 103 38.18 21.09 -16.58
C GLN A 103 38.36 20.23 -17.84
N GLU A 104 37.54 20.44 -18.87
CA GLU A 104 37.55 19.67 -20.11
C GLU A 104 38.86 19.86 -20.90
N ALA A 105 39.30 18.79 -21.56
CA ALA A 105 40.49 18.81 -22.42
C ALA A 105 40.25 19.44 -23.81
N SER A 106 38.98 19.67 -24.18
CA SER A 106 38.54 20.25 -25.45
C SER A 106 37.07 20.68 -25.31
N ILE A 107 36.64 21.70 -26.08
CA ILE A 107 35.22 22.08 -26.19
C ILE A 107 34.33 20.89 -26.61
N LEU A 108 34.87 19.96 -27.41
CA LEU A 108 34.23 18.70 -27.84
C LEU A 108 34.13 17.63 -26.73
N LYS A 109 34.33 18.04 -25.47
CA LYS A 109 34.14 17.23 -24.26
C LYS A 109 33.25 17.89 -23.22
N CYS A 110 32.79 19.12 -23.46
CA CYS A 110 31.75 19.76 -22.65
C CYS A 110 30.38 19.10 -22.92
N SER A 111 29.40 19.38 -22.06
CA SER A 111 28.01 19.03 -22.38
C SER A 111 27.54 19.95 -23.52
N HIS A 112 26.96 19.37 -24.58
CA HIS A 112 26.43 20.07 -25.73
C HIS A 112 25.43 19.18 -26.49
N ARG A 113 24.58 19.76 -27.34
CA ARG A 113 23.65 19.01 -28.21
C ARG A 113 24.39 18.14 -29.25
N PRO A 114 23.73 17.14 -29.86
CA PRO A 114 24.35 16.33 -30.92
C PRO A 114 24.93 17.21 -32.04
N ILE A 115 26.15 16.91 -32.50
CA ILE A 115 26.91 17.83 -33.36
C ILE A 115 26.21 18.09 -34.69
N GLY A 116 25.73 19.32 -34.88
CA GLY A 116 24.92 19.77 -36.02
C GLY A 116 23.41 19.87 -35.75
N GLU A 117 22.94 19.56 -34.55
CA GLU A 117 21.60 19.88 -34.07
C GLU A 117 21.67 21.17 -33.24
N ASN A 118 21.08 22.25 -33.76
CA ASN A 118 21.06 23.56 -33.08
C ASN A 118 19.70 24.28 -33.28
N ASN A 119 19.38 25.26 -32.43
CA ASN A 119 18.24 26.18 -32.64
C ASN A 119 18.62 27.62 -33.04
N CYS A 120 19.86 27.86 -33.45
CA CYS A 120 20.44 29.21 -33.51
C CYS A 120 20.59 29.75 -34.94
N GLY A 121 20.71 31.07 -35.07
CA GLY A 121 21.23 31.75 -36.24
C GLY A 121 22.67 32.24 -36.02
N HIS A 122 23.38 32.63 -37.09
CA HIS A 122 24.74 33.18 -36.95
C HIS A 122 24.80 34.53 -36.20
N GLY A 123 23.67 35.17 -35.90
CA GLY A 123 23.59 36.29 -34.96
C GLY A 123 23.89 35.89 -33.51
N GLU A 124 23.81 34.60 -33.20
CA GLU A 124 24.08 33.97 -31.89
C GLU A 124 25.44 33.24 -31.89
N ASP A 125 26.36 33.58 -32.81
CA ASP A 125 27.69 32.94 -32.84
C ASP A 125 28.57 33.39 -31.64
N ALA A 126 29.06 32.40 -30.89
CA ALA A 126 29.91 32.57 -29.72
C ALA A 126 31.35 33.02 -30.06
N GLY A 127 31.95 33.78 -29.15
CA GLY A 127 33.35 34.23 -29.24
C GLY A 127 34.07 34.26 -27.90
N VAL A 128 35.39 34.51 -27.96
CA VAL A 128 36.25 34.64 -26.76
C VAL A 128 37.28 35.75 -26.90
N ILE A 129 37.78 36.22 -25.76
CA ILE A 129 39.00 37.02 -25.61
C ILE A 129 39.83 36.39 -24.49
N CYS A 130 41.08 36.03 -24.78
CA CYS A 130 42.06 35.52 -23.82
C CYS A 130 43.23 36.52 -23.68
N SER A 131 44.01 36.41 -22.61
CA SER A 131 45.11 37.32 -22.27
C SER A 131 46.35 37.24 -23.17
N ASP A 132 46.50 36.18 -23.98
CA ASP A 132 47.58 35.96 -24.97
C ASP A 132 48.98 35.72 -24.34
N HIS A 133 49.37 36.48 -23.30
CA HIS A 133 50.73 36.50 -22.74
C HIS A 133 50.84 36.06 -21.27
N VAL A 134 49.72 35.89 -20.56
CA VAL A 134 49.67 35.66 -19.10
C VAL A 134 48.71 34.52 -18.76
N LYS A 135 49.05 33.65 -17.81
CA LYS A 135 48.05 32.77 -17.18
C LYS A 135 48.23 32.55 -15.68
N THR A 136 47.09 32.35 -15.03
CA THR A 136 46.91 31.93 -13.64
C THR A 136 46.67 30.42 -13.61
N VAL A 137 47.45 29.67 -12.83
CA VAL A 137 47.35 28.20 -12.76
C VAL A 137 47.29 27.69 -11.32
N ASN A 138 46.57 26.59 -11.08
CA ASN A 138 46.32 26.02 -9.74
C ASN A 138 45.69 27.00 -8.74
N GLY A 139 44.89 27.95 -9.21
CA GLY A 139 44.01 28.79 -8.39
C GLY A 139 42.69 28.07 -8.03
N SER A 140 41.85 28.74 -7.23
CA SER A 140 40.45 28.37 -7.02
C SER A 140 39.50 29.05 -8.03
N ASN A 141 39.95 30.09 -8.72
CA ASN A 141 39.29 30.74 -9.85
C ASN A 141 40.33 31.48 -10.71
N ARG A 142 39.92 31.99 -11.87
CA ARG A 142 40.80 32.71 -12.82
C ARG A 142 41.54 33.92 -12.21
N CYS A 143 41.05 34.49 -11.10
CA CYS A 143 41.56 35.67 -10.42
C CYS A 143 42.56 35.38 -9.28
N ASN A 144 42.97 34.13 -9.07
CA ASN A 144 44.06 33.78 -8.15
C ASN A 144 44.90 32.58 -8.66
N GLY A 145 45.99 32.25 -7.96
CA GLY A 145 46.86 31.11 -8.28
C GLY A 145 48.29 31.49 -8.67
N LYS A 146 49.05 30.52 -9.18
CA LYS A 146 50.44 30.69 -9.63
C LYS A 146 50.50 31.44 -10.96
N VAL A 147 51.55 32.22 -11.17
CA VAL A 147 51.69 33.10 -12.35
C VAL A 147 52.67 32.50 -13.37
N GLU A 148 52.21 32.34 -14.61
CA GLU A 148 53.04 32.02 -15.77
C GLU A 148 52.94 33.12 -16.85
N VAL A 149 54.06 33.42 -17.51
CA VAL A 149 54.18 34.43 -18.56
C VAL A 149 54.76 33.80 -19.83
N TYR A 150 54.16 34.09 -20.98
CA TYR A 150 54.60 33.61 -22.27
C TYR A 150 55.82 34.42 -22.77
N HIS A 151 56.96 33.77 -22.92
CA HIS A 151 58.22 34.39 -23.31
C HIS A 151 59.14 33.39 -24.03
N ASP A 152 59.86 33.83 -25.06
CA ASP A 152 60.68 32.99 -25.96
C ASP A 152 59.97 31.72 -26.47
N GLY A 153 58.68 31.87 -26.83
CA GLY A 153 57.87 30.82 -27.47
C GLY A 153 57.36 29.73 -26.52
N ARG A 154 57.44 29.92 -25.20
CA ARG A 154 56.92 29.00 -24.18
C ARG A 154 56.33 29.75 -22.99
N TRP A 155 55.53 29.07 -22.19
CA TRP A 155 55.15 29.55 -20.85
C TRP A 155 56.31 29.37 -19.86
N ASN A 156 56.57 30.41 -19.07
CA ASN A 156 57.61 30.42 -18.04
C ASN A 156 56.98 30.79 -16.70
N ARG A 157 57.21 29.97 -15.67
CA ARG A 157 56.79 30.25 -14.29
C ARG A 157 57.52 31.47 -13.75
N VAL A 158 56.81 32.38 -13.08
CA VAL A 158 57.42 33.59 -12.50
C VAL A 158 57.98 33.31 -11.10
N CYS A 159 59.15 33.86 -10.77
CA CYS A 159 59.80 33.71 -9.46
C CYS A 159 59.29 34.73 -8.42
N ASN A 160 58.95 34.26 -7.23
CA ASN A 160 58.46 35.10 -6.13
C ASN A 160 59.54 36.02 -5.49
N THR A 161 60.82 35.89 -5.86
CA THR A 161 61.95 36.62 -5.21
C THR A 161 61.86 38.13 -5.33
N ASP A 162 61.16 38.62 -6.36
CA ASP A 162 61.00 40.04 -6.67
C ASP A 162 59.54 40.41 -6.98
N TRP A 163 58.63 39.42 -6.91
CA TRP A 163 57.20 39.61 -7.14
C TRP A 163 56.60 40.42 -5.99
N ASN A 164 56.10 41.61 -6.30
CA ASN A 164 55.54 42.55 -5.36
C ASN A 164 54.26 43.19 -5.93
N MET A 165 53.65 44.11 -5.17
CA MET A 165 52.40 44.77 -5.56
C MET A 165 52.44 45.42 -6.95
N GLN A 166 53.60 45.88 -7.45
CA GLN A 166 53.69 46.54 -8.76
C GLN A 166 53.51 45.58 -9.94
N GLN A 167 54.11 44.37 -9.91
CA GLN A 167 53.81 43.36 -10.95
C GLN A 167 52.42 42.76 -10.75
N ALA A 168 51.98 42.58 -9.50
CA ALA A 168 50.64 42.06 -9.20
C ALA A 168 49.52 43.02 -9.63
N GLU A 169 49.74 44.33 -9.59
CA GLU A 169 48.83 45.37 -10.11
C GLU A 169 48.69 45.32 -11.64
N VAL A 170 49.81 45.23 -12.37
CA VAL A 170 49.78 45.03 -13.84
C VAL A 170 49.06 43.72 -14.19
N LEU A 171 49.39 42.63 -13.49
CA LEU A 171 48.79 41.32 -13.71
C LEU A 171 47.27 41.31 -13.45
N CYS A 172 46.83 41.79 -12.28
CA CYS A 172 45.41 41.80 -11.91
C CYS A 172 44.56 42.71 -12.81
N ARG A 173 45.15 43.79 -13.32
CA ARG A 173 44.56 44.64 -14.37
C ARG A 173 44.47 43.92 -15.71
N GLU A 174 45.54 43.27 -16.16
CA GLU A 174 45.60 42.54 -17.44
C GLU A 174 44.60 41.38 -17.49
N ILE A 175 44.47 40.59 -16.42
CA ILE A 175 43.49 39.49 -16.37
C ILE A 175 42.05 39.95 -16.02
N ASN A 176 41.81 41.26 -15.95
CA ASN A 176 40.53 41.87 -15.58
C ASN A 176 39.92 41.29 -14.28
N CYS A 177 40.70 41.36 -13.19
CA CYS A 177 40.35 40.86 -11.85
C CYS A 177 40.53 41.91 -10.74
N GLY A 178 40.72 43.19 -11.10
CA GLY A 178 40.85 44.31 -10.16
C GLY A 178 42.31 44.61 -9.78
N THR A 179 42.51 44.93 -8.49
CA THR A 179 43.81 45.28 -7.88
C THR A 179 44.34 44.11 -7.03
N PRO A 180 45.63 44.06 -6.64
CA PRO A 180 46.18 42.90 -5.92
C PRO A 180 45.90 42.96 -4.41
N LEU A 181 45.57 41.82 -3.82
CA LEU A 181 45.46 41.67 -2.36
C LEU A 181 46.86 41.65 -1.71
N PRO A 182 47.00 42.07 -0.43
CA PRO A 182 48.30 42.12 0.23
C PRO A 182 48.94 40.74 0.40
N GLN A 183 50.20 40.59 -0.02
CA GLN A 183 50.95 39.31 0.08
C GLN A 183 51.04 38.72 1.50
N ALA A 184 50.79 39.52 2.55
CA ALA A 184 50.73 39.03 3.92
C ALA A 184 49.50 38.13 4.22
N GLU A 185 48.46 38.18 3.37
CA GLU A 185 47.23 37.38 3.50
C GLU A 185 47.24 36.14 2.58
N VAL A 186 48.26 35.97 1.75
CA VAL A 186 48.35 34.96 0.68
C VAL A 186 49.16 33.72 1.12
N PRO A 187 48.55 32.52 1.23
CA PRO A 187 49.29 31.28 1.44
C PRO A 187 50.05 30.86 0.16
N PRO A 188 51.35 30.52 0.23
CA PRO A 188 52.08 30.02 -0.93
C PRO A 188 51.61 28.61 -1.32
N LEU A 189 51.12 28.45 -2.56
CA LEU A 189 50.51 27.21 -3.06
C LEU A 189 51.55 26.14 -3.45
N GLY A 190 52.25 25.61 -2.47
CA GLY A 190 53.04 24.37 -2.58
C GLY A 190 54.44 24.52 -3.19
N GLU A 191 55.44 24.03 -2.45
CA GLU A 191 56.83 23.95 -2.87
C GLU A 191 57.04 22.85 -3.92
N GLN A 192 57.44 23.22 -5.13
CA GLN A 192 58.12 22.29 -6.06
C GLN A 192 59.48 22.87 -6.47
N ASN A 193 60.54 22.25 -5.95
CA ASN A 193 61.93 22.59 -6.25
C ASN A 193 62.31 22.13 -7.67
N ILE A 194 61.83 22.86 -8.68
CA ILE A 194 62.09 22.61 -10.11
C ILE A 194 62.92 23.75 -10.70
N PHE A 195 63.96 23.37 -11.44
CA PHE A 195 65.08 24.20 -11.88
C PHE A 195 64.66 25.27 -12.91
N GLY A 196 64.80 26.55 -12.55
CA GLY A 196 64.62 27.70 -13.45
C GLY A 196 63.21 28.29 -13.54
N GLY A 197 63.18 29.60 -13.80
CA GLY A 197 61.97 30.44 -13.88
C GLY A 197 62.29 31.87 -14.33
N LEU A 198 61.27 32.70 -14.50
CA LEU A 198 61.35 34.06 -15.04
C LEU A 198 61.24 35.12 -13.93
N LYS A 199 62.06 36.16 -13.99
CA LYS A 199 61.96 37.36 -13.15
C LYS A 199 61.29 38.48 -13.94
N THR A 200 60.15 38.94 -13.45
CA THR A 200 59.38 40.08 -13.97
C THR A 200 59.71 41.35 -13.18
N SER A 201 59.84 42.51 -13.82
CA SER A 201 59.95 43.80 -13.14
C SER A 201 59.17 44.89 -13.89
N CYS A 202 58.14 45.41 -13.23
CA CYS A 202 57.18 46.40 -13.75
C CYS A 202 57.24 47.68 -12.91
N PHE A 203 56.88 48.82 -13.50
CA PHE A 203 56.70 50.10 -12.81
C PHE A 203 55.29 50.27 -12.21
N GLY A 204 54.32 49.47 -12.67
CA GLY A 204 52.94 49.42 -12.17
C GLY A 204 51.91 50.10 -13.10
N ASN A 205 52.35 50.73 -14.19
CA ASN A 205 51.52 51.47 -15.14
C ASN A 205 51.48 50.86 -16.56
N GLU A 206 52.13 49.72 -16.75
CA GLU A 206 52.07 48.88 -17.95
C GLU A 206 50.66 48.32 -18.19
N SER A 207 50.31 48.09 -19.46
CA SER A 207 49.01 47.49 -19.85
C SER A 207 49.04 45.96 -19.83
N SER A 208 50.23 45.36 -20.00
CA SER A 208 50.47 43.91 -19.92
C SER A 208 51.81 43.62 -19.24
N VAL A 209 51.92 42.48 -18.55
CA VAL A 209 53.18 41.96 -18.00
C VAL A 209 54.21 41.66 -19.11
N SER A 210 53.76 41.50 -20.37
CA SER A 210 54.66 41.42 -21.54
C SER A 210 55.43 42.72 -21.83
N GLU A 211 54.96 43.87 -21.35
CA GLU A 211 55.64 45.17 -21.48
C GLU A 211 56.69 45.40 -20.37
N CYS A 212 56.67 44.57 -19.31
CA CYS A 212 57.60 44.64 -18.19
C CYS A 212 58.99 44.08 -18.55
N SER A 213 60.01 44.40 -17.76
CA SER A 213 61.35 43.83 -17.92
C SER A 213 61.36 42.35 -17.49
N LEU A 214 61.57 41.45 -18.44
CA LEU A 214 61.64 39.99 -18.23
C LEU A 214 63.11 39.51 -18.23
N GLN A 215 63.47 38.62 -17.29
CA GLN A 215 64.81 38.04 -17.20
C GLN A 215 64.77 36.55 -16.81
N ASP A 216 65.41 35.71 -17.62
CA ASP A 216 65.58 34.27 -17.39
C ASP A 216 66.51 33.98 -16.19
N ILE A 217 66.07 33.16 -15.23
CA ILE A 217 66.86 32.73 -14.06
C ILE A 217 67.00 31.19 -14.05
N LYS A 218 68.20 30.70 -13.72
CA LYS A 218 68.57 29.27 -13.76
C LYS A 218 68.80 28.66 -12.37
N GLU A 219 68.27 29.32 -11.34
CA GLU A 219 68.32 28.87 -9.95
C GLU A 219 66.94 28.37 -9.51
N ASN A 220 66.86 27.71 -8.35
CA ASN A 220 65.57 27.33 -7.76
C ASN A 220 64.89 28.55 -7.13
N CYS A 221 63.66 28.83 -7.53
CA CYS A 221 62.81 29.85 -6.91
C CYS A 221 61.44 29.26 -6.54
N VAL A 222 60.74 29.90 -5.60
CA VAL A 222 59.32 29.59 -5.33
C VAL A 222 58.47 30.31 -6.37
N ASP A 223 57.44 29.63 -6.90
CA ASP A 223 56.53 30.22 -7.89
C ASP A 223 55.78 31.43 -7.30
N ALA A 224 55.72 32.53 -8.04
CA ALA A 224 54.92 33.69 -7.70
C ALA A 224 53.43 33.32 -7.71
N THR A 225 52.71 33.78 -6.69
CA THR A 225 51.26 33.54 -6.52
C THR A 225 50.55 34.89 -6.45
N THR A 226 49.43 35.04 -7.17
CA THR A 226 48.58 36.24 -7.12
C THR A 226 47.22 35.93 -6.52
N PHE A 227 46.61 36.95 -5.91
CA PHE A 227 45.20 37.00 -5.54
C PHE A 227 44.74 38.45 -5.80
N CYS A 228 43.73 38.64 -6.64
CA CYS A 228 43.21 39.96 -7.00
C CYS A 228 41.93 40.30 -6.20
N THR A 229 41.48 41.56 -6.18
CA THR A 229 40.34 41.98 -5.35
C THR A 229 39.02 41.36 -5.79
N HIS A 230 38.83 41.06 -7.08
CA HIS A 230 37.71 40.24 -7.57
C HIS A 230 37.92 38.72 -7.35
N SER A 231 38.85 38.31 -6.46
CA SER A 231 38.84 36.94 -5.90
C SER A 231 37.80 36.76 -4.80
N LYS A 232 37.03 37.80 -4.46
CA LYS A 232 35.79 37.72 -3.69
C LYS A 232 34.60 38.05 -4.61
N PRO A 233 33.57 37.20 -4.70
CA PRO A 233 32.42 37.48 -5.54
C PRO A 233 31.44 38.53 -5.00
N ILE A 234 31.47 39.03 -3.75
CA ILE A 234 30.53 40.10 -3.30
C ILE A 234 31.15 41.47 -2.96
N ARG A 235 30.29 42.51 -2.99
CA ARG A 235 30.51 43.86 -2.45
C ARG A 235 29.26 44.35 -1.69
N LEU A 236 29.43 45.40 -0.87
CA LEU A 236 28.33 46.09 -0.18
C LEU A 236 28.22 47.53 -0.66
N MET A 237 27.02 47.97 -1.03
CA MET A 237 26.74 49.28 -1.62
C MET A 237 25.75 50.12 -0.80
N ASN A 238 25.85 51.45 -0.88
CA ASN A 238 24.98 52.43 -0.23
C ASN A 238 24.85 52.32 1.32
N GLY A 239 25.73 51.58 1.98
CA GLY A 239 25.84 51.53 3.44
C GLY A 239 26.35 52.82 4.09
N THR A 240 26.32 52.85 5.42
CA THR A 240 26.92 53.92 6.24
C THR A 240 28.37 53.64 6.62
N ASN A 241 28.82 52.38 6.52
CA ASN A 241 30.23 51.99 6.60
C ASN A 241 30.57 50.94 5.50
N ARG A 242 31.77 50.36 5.55
CA ARG A 242 32.24 49.32 4.59
C ARG A 242 31.62 47.93 4.82
N CYS A 243 30.83 47.77 5.88
CA CYS A 243 30.38 46.51 6.45
C CYS A 243 28.84 46.45 6.64
N ASN A 244 28.12 47.40 6.05
CA ASN A 244 26.69 47.33 5.84
C ASN A 244 26.36 47.86 4.43
N GLY A 245 25.16 47.58 3.94
CA GLY A 245 24.75 47.98 2.58
C GLY A 245 23.94 46.91 1.86
N ARG A 246 23.46 47.25 0.66
CA ARG A 246 22.89 46.30 -0.31
C ARG A 246 23.99 45.31 -0.74
N VAL A 247 23.65 44.04 -0.82
CA VAL A 247 24.56 42.98 -1.27
C VAL A 247 24.52 42.90 -2.78
N GLU A 248 25.70 42.98 -3.40
CA GLU A 248 25.87 42.78 -4.83
C GLU A 248 26.95 41.73 -5.08
N LEU A 249 26.66 40.80 -5.98
CA LEU A 249 27.55 39.74 -6.45
C LEU A 249 28.18 40.15 -7.81
N TYR A 250 29.38 39.66 -8.09
CA TYR A 250 30.06 39.74 -9.37
C TYR A 250 30.03 38.37 -10.06
N HIS A 251 29.24 38.27 -11.13
CA HIS A 251 29.09 37.04 -11.94
C HIS A 251 29.05 37.40 -13.44
N ASP A 252 29.47 36.47 -14.30
CA ASP A 252 29.66 36.63 -15.76
C ASP A 252 30.23 38.00 -16.22
N GLY A 253 31.17 38.54 -15.44
CA GLY A 253 31.84 39.82 -15.72
C GLY A 253 31.10 41.09 -15.29
N GLN A 254 29.90 41.00 -14.73
CA GLN A 254 29.06 42.14 -14.31
C GLN A 254 28.72 42.09 -12.81
N TRP A 255 28.49 43.26 -12.22
CA TRP A 255 27.89 43.33 -10.89
C TRP A 255 26.37 43.23 -11.00
N GLY A 256 25.74 42.67 -9.98
CA GLY A 256 24.31 42.48 -9.90
C GLY A 256 23.87 42.22 -8.46
N THR A 257 22.60 42.41 -8.16
CA THR A 257 22.07 42.33 -6.80
C THR A 257 21.73 40.89 -6.39
N VAL A 258 21.40 40.71 -5.11
CA VAL A 258 20.86 39.47 -4.55
C VAL A 258 19.43 39.76 -4.13
N CYS A 259 18.46 38.89 -4.46
CA CYS A 259 17.09 39.03 -4.00
C CYS A 259 16.98 38.74 -2.49
N ASP A 260 16.02 39.38 -1.82
CA ASP A 260 15.75 39.20 -0.40
C ASP A 260 14.78 38.04 -0.06
N ASP A 261 14.28 37.34 -1.08
CA ASP A 261 13.58 36.07 -0.91
C ASP A 261 14.51 35.00 -0.30
N ARG A 262 14.05 34.46 0.83
CA ARG A 262 14.78 33.57 1.76
C ARG A 262 16.06 34.16 2.38
N TRP A 263 16.33 35.46 2.21
CA TRP A 263 17.54 36.11 2.71
C TRP A 263 17.58 36.25 4.23
N GLY A 264 18.26 35.33 4.91
CA GLY A 264 18.32 35.22 6.36
C GLY A 264 19.67 35.53 7.00
N MET A 265 19.76 35.21 8.30
CA MET A 265 20.96 35.46 9.10
C MET A 265 22.13 34.51 8.75
N GLN A 266 21.87 33.41 8.05
CA GLN A 266 22.85 32.43 7.61
C GLN A 266 23.60 32.94 6.38
N GLU A 267 22.85 33.50 5.44
CA GLU A 267 23.27 34.16 4.21
C GLU A 267 24.07 35.41 4.56
N ALA A 268 23.55 36.21 5.50
CA ALA A 268 24.28 37.31 6.12
C ALA A 268 25.57 36.87 6.81
N ALA A 269 25.59 35.72 7.49
CA ALA A 269 26.81 35.21 8.13
C ALA A 269 27.87 34.75 7.10
N VAL A 270 27.45 34.23 5.94
CA VAL A 270 28.35 33.99 4.79
C VAL A 270 28.86 35.32 4.24
N ALA A 271 27.97 36.27 3.93
CA ALA A 271 28.34 37.57 3.36
C ALA A 271 29.27 38.39 4.26
N CYS A 272 28.97 38.50 5.56
CA CYS A 272 29.81 39.18 6.54
C CYS A 272 31.17 38.50 6.72
N ARG A 273 31.24 37.16 6.62
CA ARG A 273 32.50 36.40 6.63
C ARG A 273 33.31 36.64 5.36
N GLU A 274 32.68 36.55 4.19
CA GLU A 274 33.32 36.79 2.89
C GLU A 274 33.91 38.20 2.82
N MET A 275 33.16 39.22 3.25
CA MET A 275 33.62 40.61 3.35
C MET A 275 34.68 40.84 4.46
N ASN A 276 34.95 39.87 5.34
CA ASN A 276 35.80 40.03 6.55
C ASN A 276 35.32 41.21 7.43
N CYS A 277 34.01 41.25 7.65
CA CYS A 277 33.27 42.30 8.35
C CYS A 277 32.72 41.86 9.72
N GLY A 278 33.21 40.75 10.26
CA GLY A 278 32.84 40.23 11.59
C GLY A 278 31.62 39.30 11.54
N ASN A 279 30.75 39.40 12.54
CA ASN A 279 29.50 38.65 12.63
C ASN A 279 28.38 39.45 11.92
N ALA A 280 27.35 38.77 11.42
CA ALA A 280 26.11 39.43 11.03
C ALA A 280 25.38 40.00 12.26
N LEU A 281 24.86 41.22 12.15
CA LEU A 281 24.01 41.89 13.16
C LEU A 281 22.54 41.89 12.74
N SER A 282 22.26 42.17 11.46
CA SER A 282 20.93 42.07 10.87
C SER A 282 20.98 41.92 9.35
N VAL A 283 19.93 41.35 8.79
CA VAL A 283 19.56 41.47 7.38
C VAL A 283 18.68 42.71 7.17
N ARG A 284 18.65 43.21 5.94
CA ARG A 284 17.78 44.31 5.51
C ARG A 284 17.06 43.90 4.23
N TYR A 285 15.76 44.18 4.19
CA TYR A 285 14.83 43.79 3.15
C TYR A 285 14.38 45.02 2.34
N LYS A 286 13.63 44.76 1.27
CA LYS A 286 12.81 45.71 0.49
C LYS A 286 13.62 46.95 0.06
N ALA A 287 14.80 46.67 -0.50
CA ALA A 287 15.77 47.65 -1.00
C ALA A 287 16.10 48.78 -0.01
N PHE A 288 16.27 48.44 1.28
CA PHE A 288 16.54 49.39 2.38
C PHE A 288 17.71 50.36 2.12
N TYR A 289 18.77 49.89 1.45
CA TYR A 289 19.92 50.71 1.04
C TYR A 289 19.74 51.32 -0.36
N GLY A 290 18.50 51.47 -0.82
CA GLY A 290 18.14 51.83 -2.19
C GLY A 290 18.24 50.66 -3.17
N THR A 291 17.59 50.83 -4.33
CA THR A 291 17.53 49.86 -5.42
C THR A 291 18.84 49.80 -6.23
N GLY A 292 19.10 48.66 -6.85
CA GLY A 292 20.09 48.43 -7.90
C GLY A 292 19.62 48.97 -9.26
N THR A 293 20.37 48.62 -10.30
CA THR A 293 20.13 49.05 -11.71
C THR A 293 20.49 47.99 -12.76
N ASP A 294 21.01 46.83 -12.31
CA ASP A 294 21.78 45.88 -13.12
C ASP A 294 21.11 44.47 -13.01
N GLN A 295 21.78 43.36 -13.33
CA GLN A 295 21.17 42.03 -13.20
C GLN A 295 20.88 41.67 -11.72
N VAL A 296 19.81 40.91 -11.41
CA VAL A 296 19.72 40.19 -10.12
C VAL A 296 20.40 38.83 -10.30
N TRP A 297 21.50 38.58 -9.59
CA TRP A 297 22.34 37.39 -9.82
C TRP A 297 21.97 36.17 -8.99
N LEU A 298 21.39 36.37 -7.80
CA LEU A 298 21.08 35.32 -6.84
C LEU A 298 19.69 35.50 -6.26
N ASP A 299 19.02 34.37 -6.04
CA ASP A 299 17.63 34.25 -5.63
C ASP A 299 17.40 32.84 -5.03
N ASP A 300 16.39 32.69 -4.16
CA ASP A 300 16.13 31.51 -3.31
C ASP A 300 17.41 31.05 -2.57
N VAL A 301 18.17 31.99 -1.97
CA VAL A 301 19.50 31.70 -1.40
C VAL A 301 19.38 31.06 -0.01
N GLU A 302 19.71 29.76 0.11
CA GLU A 302 19.61 28.97 1.34
C GLU A 302 21.00 28.46 1.79
N CYS A 303 21.72 29.25 2.58
CA CYS A 303 23.03 28.91 3.15
C CYS A 303 22.92 28.11 4.47
N THR A 304 23.87 27.20 4.73
CA THR A 304 24.03 26.60 6.08
C THR A 304 24.71 27.54 7.08
N GLY A 305 25.27 28.65 6.60
CA GLY A 305 26.04 29.62 7.38
C GLY A 305 27.53 29.30 7.48
N TYR A 306 28.01 28.25 6.80
CA TYR A 306 29.41 27.77 6.83
C TYR A 306 30.14 27.83 5.47
N GLU A 307 29.46 28.27 4.42
CA GLU A 307 29.94 28.42 3.05
C GLU A 307 31.11 29.41 2.92
N LYS A 308 31.91 29.29 1.85
CA LYS A 308 33.12 30.12 1.68
C LYS A 308 32.80 31.46 1.04
N SER A 309 31.86 31.46 0.10
CA SER A 309 31.30 32.62 -0.57
C SER A 309 29.79 32.48 -0.75
N LEU A 310 29.10 33.57 -1.00
CA LEU A 310 27.64 33.58 -1.14
C LEU A 310 27.14 32.76 -2.34
N GLY A 311 27.94 32.67 -3.40
CA GLY A 311 27.69 31.82 -4.57
C GLY A 311 28.04 30.34 -4.39
N ASP A 312 28.49 29.90 -3.20
CA ASP A 312 28.62 28.47 -2.86
C ASP A 312 27.35 27.91 -2.19
N CYS A 313 26.39 28.76 -1.78
CA CYS A 313 25.13 28.33 -1.17
C CYS A 313 24.19 27.72 -2.22
N PRO A 314 23.28 26.81 -1.84
CA PRO A 314 22.07 26.53 -2.61
C PRO A 314 21.34 27.82 -3.03
N HIS A 315 21.03 27.95 -4.32
CA HIS A 315 20.27 29.06 -4.92
C HIS A 315 19.62 28.59 -6.24
N ARG A 316 18.70 29.39 -6.80
CA ARG A 316 17.90 29.07 -8.02
C ARG A 316 18.69 28.93 -9.34
N GLY A 317 20.02 28.98 -9.31
CA GLY A 317 20.90 29.23 -10.47
C GLY A 317 21.26 30.72 -10.60
N PHE A 318 22.36 31.04 -11.31
CA PHE A 318 22.79 32.44 -11.45
C PHE A 318 21.94 33.15 -12.51
N GLY A 319 21.41 34.33 -12.16
CA GLY A 319 20.56 35.13 -13.06
C GLY A 319 19.16 34.55 -13.30
N GLN A 320 18.77 33.51 -12.57
CA GLN A 320 17.41 32.95 -12.59
C GLN A 320 16.68 33.47 -11.35
N HIS A 321 15.76 34.41 -11.57
CA HIS A 321 14.96 35.06 -10.53
C HIS A 321 13.58 35.46 -11.06
N ASP A 322 12.61 35.65 -10.16
CA ASP A 322 11.35 36.35 -10.45
C ASP A 322 11.22 37.71 -9.72
N CYS A 323 12.15 38.05 -8.82
CA CYS A 323 12.19 39.33 -8.08
C CYS A 323 12.49 40.58 -8.93
N ASP A 324 12.12 41.77 -8.44
CA ASP A 324 12.54 43.08 -8.93
C ASP A 324 13.46 43.86 -7.95
N HIS A 325 14.02 45.01 -8.37
CA HIS A 325 14.97 45.77 -7.54
C HIS A 325 14.36 46.46 -6.30
N SER A 326 13.06 46.37 -6.07
CA SER A 326 12.47 46.69 -4.77
C SER A 326 12.74 45.60 -3.73
N GLU A 327 13.15 44.40 -4.14
CA GLU A 327 13.46 43.21 -3.33
C GLU A 327 14.99 43.00 -3.20
N ASP A 328 15.82 44.02 -3.44
CA ASP A 328 17.27 43.89 -3.30
C ASP A 328 17.71 43.73 -1.84
N ALA A 329 18.38 42.61 -1.54
CA ALA A 329 18.87 42.23 -0.22
C ALA A 329 19.97 43.15 0.32
N GLY A 330 19.96 43.36 1.64
CA GLY A 330 20.99 44.08 2.37
C GLY A 330 21.45 43.36 3.63
N VAL A 331 22.61 43.77 4.14
CA VAL A 331 23.21 43.21 5.36
C VAL A 331 23.82 44.31 6.21
N GLU A 332 23.91 44.06 7.52
CA GLU A 332 24.64 44.87 8.48
C GLU A 332 25.49 43.95 9.36
N CYS A 333 26.81 44.13 9.30
CA CYS A 333 27.81 43.33 10.01
C CYS A 333 28.46 44.14 11.16
N SER A 334 29.08 43.45 12.12
CA SER A 334 29.64 44.08 13.32
C SER A 334 30.87 44.97 13.09
N GLU A 335 31.57 44.84 11.95
CA GLU A 335 32.78 45.55 11.52
C GLU A 335 34.04 45.38 12.41
N THR A 336 33.89 45.54 13.72
CA THR A 336 34.93 45.77 14.73
C THR A 336 35.21 44.55 15.60
N VAL A 337 34.25 43.64 15.75
CA VAL A 337 34.26 42.56 16.74
C VAL A 337 33.76 41.26 16.12
N ARG A 338 34.36 40.12 16.49
CA ARG A 338 33.83 38.79 16.15
C ARG A 338 34.01 37.79 17.29
N LEU A 339 33.13 36.79 17.34
CA LEU A 339 33.27 35.64 18.23
C LEU A 339 33.64 34.39 17.42
N THR A 340 34.83 33.83 17.64
CA THR A 340 35.33 32.67 16.87
C THR A 340 35.32 31.38 17.70
N ASN A 341 35.08 30.24 17.05
CA ASN A 341 35.22 28.91 17.66
C ASN A 341 34.40 28.72 18.97
N GLY A 342 33.18 29.25 19.02
CA GLY A 342 32.18 28.96 20.07
C GLY A 342 30.98 28.20 19.53
N THR A 343 29.89 28.14 20.31
CA THR A 343 28.73 27.27 20.02
C THR A 343 27.61 27.91 19.20
N ASN A 344 27.61 29.24 19.06
CA ASN A 344 26.70 30.02 18.21
C ASN A 344 27.26 31.44 18.00
N ALA A 345 26.62 32.28 17.18
CA ALA A 345 27.06 33.65 16.91
C ALA A 345 27.24 34.53 18.18
N CYS A 346 26.57 34.17 19.27
CA CYS A 346 26.59 34.86 20.56
C CYS A 346 27.58 34.26 21.59
N SER A 347 28.46 33.34 21.18
CA SER A 347 29.46 32.71 22.05
C SER A 347 30.75 32.35 21.31
N GLY A 348 31.90 32.49 21.97
CA GLY A 348 33.21 32.13 21.41
C GLY A 348 34.38 32.94 21.96
N LYS A 349 35.53 32.88 21.30
CA LYS A 349 36.71 33.71 21.58
C LYS A 349 36.47 35.11 21.05
N LEU A 350 36.76 36.11 21.87
CA LEU A 350 36.66 37.51 21.48
C LEU A 350 37.91 37.98 20.73
N GLU A 351 37.71 38.30 19.45
CA GLU A 351 38.71 38.96 18.60
C GLU A 351 38.18 40.33 18.17
N VAL A 352 39.04 41.35 18.23
CA VAL A 352 38.70 42.76 17.95
C VAL A 352 39.63 43.30 16.89
N TYR A 353 39.09 44.03 15.92
CA TYR A 353 39.81 44.65 14.82
C TYR A 353 40.32 46.04 15.23
N TYR A 354 41.64 46.23 15.21
CA TYR A 354 42.31 47.45 15.64
C TYR A 354 43.60 47.65 14.85
N ASN A 355 43.95 48.89 14.48
CA ASN A 355 45.16 49.21 13.70
C ASN A 355 45.36 48.29 12.47
N GLY A 356 44.29 48.03 11.71
CA GLY A 356 44.33 47.24 10.48
C GLY A 356 44.51 45.72 10.65
N HIS A 357 44.41 45.17 11.87
CA HIS A 357 44.54 43.74 12.11
C HIS A 357 43.62 43.24 13.23
N TRP A 358 43.35 41.92 13.24
CA TRP A 358 42.61 41.27 14.33
C TRP A 358 43.55 40.95 15.50
N GLY A 359 43.18 41.39 16.71
CA GLY A 359 43.87 41.09 17.96
C GLY A 359 42.96 40.35 18.95
N LYS A 360 43.55 39.61 19.89
CA LYS A 360 42.80 38.90 20.96
C LYS A 360 42.70 39.76 22.21
N MET A 361 41.54 39.82 22.85
CA MET A 361 41.39 40.53 24.12
C MET A 361 42.05 39.77 25.27
N CYS A 362 42.89 40.44 26.05
CA CYS A 362 43.61 39.85 27.18
C CYS A 362 42.71 39.70 28.42
N SER A 363 42.51 38.46 28.89
CA SER A 363 41.70 38.11 30.06
C SER A 363 42.02 38.90 31.33
N ASN A 364 43.30 39.17 31.60
CA ASN A 364 43.79 39.88 32.79
C ASN A 364 43.36 41.36 32.87
N TYR A 365 42.80 41.92 31.80
CA TYR A 365 42.33 43.31 31.71
C TYR A 365 40.91 43.38 31.13
N TRP A 366 40.07 42.42 31.52
CA TRP A 366 38.69 42.26 31.05
C TRP A 366 37.70 42.25 32.22
N SER A 367 36.53 42.86 32.07
CA SER A 367 35.49 42.87 33.10
C SER A 367 34.08 42.66 32.54
N GLN A 368 33.09 42.57 33.44
CA GLN A 368 31.67 42.52 33.05
C GLN A 368 31.22 43.79 32.30
N GLU A 369 31.92 44.93 32.46
CA GLU A 369 31.60 46.19 31.77
C GLU A 369 32.00 46.12 30.29
N GLU A 370 33.23 45.74 29.97
CA GLU A 370 33.65 45.48 28.58
C GLU A 370 32.81 44.36 27.93
N ALA A 371 32.46 43.31 28.69
CA ALA A 371 31.59 42.24 28.21
C ALA A 371 30.14 42.69 27.92
N ALA A 372 29.61 43.63 28.70
CA ALA A 372 28.29 44.22 28.45
C ALA A 372 28.30 45.15 27.23
N VAL A 373 29.40 45.87 26.98
CA VAL A 373 29.58 46.64 25.74
C VAL A 373 29.60 45.71 24.53
N VAL A 374 30.43 44.65 24.55
CA VAL A 374 30.53 43.74 23.40
C VAL A 374 29.24 42.94 23.17
N CYS A 375 28.61 42.35 24.20
CA CYS A 375 27.36 41.60 23.99
C CYS A 375 26.22 42.48 23.42
N LYS A 376 26.25 43.78 23.68
CA LYS A 376 25.35 44.79 23.10
C LYS A 376 25.76 45.21 21.69
N GLU A 377 27.06 45.34 21.41
CA GLU A 377 27.62 45.63 20.07
C GLU A 377 27.35 44.51 19.06
N ILE A 378 27.27 43.25 19.52
CA ILE A 378 26.90 42.08 18.69
C ILE A 378 25.42 41.67 18.80
N SER A 379 24.53 42.55 19.30
CA SER A 379 23.08 42.32 19.45
C SER A 379 22.63 41.11 20.31
N CYS A 380 23.54 40.47 21.05
CA CYS A 380 23.30 39.22 21.77
C CYS A 380 22.84 39.38 23.25
N GLY A 381 22.34 40.55 23.64
CA GLY A 381 21.79 40.80 24.98
C GLY A 381 22.86 41.03 26.05
N ALA A 382 22.68 40.44 27.24
CA ALA A 382 23.62 40.59 28.35
C ALA A 382 24.70 39.48 28.39
N PRO A 383 25.88 39.72 28.99
CA PRO A 383 26.87 38.68 29.22
C PRO A 383 26.41 37.72 30.34
N LYS A 384 26.44 36.41 30.06
CA LYS A 384 26.04 35.36 31.02
C LYS A 384 26.89 35.45 32.30
N LYS A 385 26.24 35.23 33.46
CA LYS A 385 26.85 35.42 34.79
C LYS A 385 27.65 34.21 35.30
N ASP A 386 27.52 33.05 34.67
CA ASP A 386 28.00 31.79 35.25
C ASP A 386 29.46 31.48 34.87
N GLN A 387 30.25 30.97 35.82
CA GLN A 387 31.71 30.84 35.69
C GLN A 387 32.15 29.58 34.92
N GLN A 388 31.42 29.18 33.87
CA GLN A 388 31.89 28.15 32.95
C GLN A 388 33.03 28.73 32.09
N THR A 389 34.26 28.42 32.49
CA THR A 389 35.49 28.81 31.82
C THR A 389 35.70 27.97 30.55
N PHE A 390 34.94 28.29 29.51
CA PHE A 390 35.03 27.67 28.18
C PHE A 390 36.40 27.97 27.53
N HIS A 391 37.40 27.12 27.80
CA HIS A 391 38.71 27.17 27.17
C HIS A 391 38.65 26.62 25.74
N PHE A 392 38.27 27.47 24.78
CA PHE A 392 38.30 27.17 23.34
C PHE A 392 39.75 27.12 22.74
N GLY A 393 40.80 27.17 23.58
CA GLY A 393 42.22 27.14 23.18
C GLY A 393 42.81 28.51 22.79
N GLU A 394 44.13 28.65 22.86
CA GLU A 394 44.83 29.92 22.58
C GLU A 394 44.72 30.37 21.11
N SER A 395 44.35 31.64 20.87
CA SER A 395 44.62 32.33 19.60
C SER A 395 46.06 32.85 19.58
N ARG A 396 46.74 32.74 18.42
CA ARG A 396 48.13 33.18 18.18
C ARG A 396 48.29 34.68 17.92
N LEU A 397 47.17 35.42 17.82
CA LEU A 397 47.12 36.85 17.53
C LEU A 397 47.76 37.70 18.64
N GLY A 398 48.12 38.94 18.28
CA GLY A 398 48.62 39.94 19.23
C GLY A 398 47.59 40.25 20.33
N GLY A 399 48.08 40.51 21.54
CA GLY A 399 47.22 40.85 22.68
C GLY A 399 46.72 42.29 22.60
N LEU A 400 45.44 42.50 22.89
CA LEU A 400 44.82 43.81 23.07
C LEU A 400 44.26 43.94 24.50
N THR A 401 44.33 45.15 25.03
CA THR A 401 43.66 45.55 26.27
C THR A 401 42.68 46.66 25.95
N ALA A 402 41.51 46.64 26.57
CA ALA A 402 40.50 47.69 26.46
C ALA A 402 40.13 48.16 27.87
N ARG A 403 39.62 49.38 27.97
CA ARG A 403 39.01 49.88 29.19
C ARG A 403 37.90 50.85 28.84
N CYS A 404 36.67 50.48 29.16
CA CYS A 404 35.50 51.29 28.88
C CYS A 404 35.25 52.30 30.02
N SER A 405 34.51 53.38 29.73
CA SER A 405 34.10 54.35 30.75
C SER A 405 32.85 55.11 30.30
N GLY A 406 31.71 54.81 30.93
CA GLY A 406 30.40 55.34 30.54
C GLY A 406 29.64 54.44 29.56
N ASN A 407 28.45 54.87 29.16
CA ASN A 407 27.57 54.13 28.22
C ASN A 407 28.05 54.30 26.77
N VAL A 408 29.07 53.55 26.39
CA VAL A 408 29.57 53.42 25.02
C VAL A 408 28.77 52.37 24.24
N SER A 409 28.80 52.45 22.90
CA SER A 409 28.08 51.54 22.00
C SER A 409 28.97 50.56 21.22
N SER A 410 30.29 50.74 21.27
CA SER A 410 31.28 49.85 20.64
C SER A 410 32.54 49.76 21.51
N ILE A 411 33.19 48.59 21.53
CA ILE A 411 34.49 48.38 22.20
C ILE A 411 35.59 49.30 21.64
N THR A 412 35.47 49.74 20.39
CA THR A 412 36.41 50.69 19.75
C THR A 412 36.33 52.10 20.32
N GLN A 413 35.23 52.44 21.00
CA GLN A 413 35.07 53.69 21.75
C GLN A 413 35.72 53.61 23.15
N CYS A 414 36.13 52.41 23.58
CA CYS A 414 36.89 52.19 24.80
C CYS A 414 38.40 52.43 24.55
N GLY A 415 39.17 52.61 25.63
CA GLY A 415 40.61 52.88 25.53
C GLY A 415 41.45 51.67 25.14
N ILE A 416 41.38 51.24 23.87
CA ILE A 416 42.14 50.10 23.34
C ILE A 416 43.65 50.41 23.30
N ARG A 417 44.47 49.42 23.67
CA ARG A 417 45.94 49.43 23.59
C ARG A 417 46.49 48.04 23.29
N GLU A 418 47.53 47.99 22.46
CA GLU A 418 48.34 46.79 22.20
C GLU A 418 49.10 46.34 23.47
N PHE A 419 49.15 45.04 23.70
CA PHE A 419 49.76 44.41 24.87
C PHE A 419 51.00 43.61 24.48
N THR A 420 52.17 44.04 24.97
CA THR A 420 53.49 43.52 24.57
C THR A 420 53.91 42.22 25.28
N GLY A 421 52.98 41.50 25.92
CA GLY A 421 53.23 40.26 26.66
C GLY A 421 52.35 39.11 26.20
N ARG A 422 52.60 37.90 26.72
CA ARG A 422 51.63 36.80 26.58
C ARG A 422 50.44 37.02 27.52
N CYS A 423 49.24 36.90 26.97
CA CYS A 423 47.98 36.86 27.70
C CYS A 423 47.06 35.80 27.09
N ASP A 424 46.17 35.25 27.91
CA ASP A 424 45.09 34.38 27.45
C ASP A 424 43.98 35.21 26.80
N GLY A 425 43.34 34.62 25.79
CA GLY A 425 42.21 35.25 25.11
C GLY A 425 40.94 35.18 25.96
N VAL A 426 40.12 36.23 25.91
CA VAL A 426 38.76 36.22 26.46
C VAL A 426 37.88 35.26 25.68
N SER A 427 37.24 34.32 26.38
CA SER A 427 36.01 33.66 25.91
C SER A 427 34.80 34.44 26.42
N LEU A 428 33.86 34.76 25.53
CA LEU A 428 32.62 35.46 25.85
C LEU A 428 31.41 34.58 25.50
N ALA A 429 30.38 34.63 26.34
CA ALA A 429 29.08 34.03 26.06
C ALA A 429 27.98 35.00 26.50
N CYS A 430 27.22 35.48 25.52
CA CYS A 430 26.09 36.37 25.72
C CYS A 430 24.79 35.55 25.85
N GLU A 431 23.72 36.16 26.34
CA GLU A 431 22.43 35.49 26.57
C GLU A 431 21.83 34.91 25.27
N GLY A 432 21.92 35.67 24.18
CA GLY A 432 21.35 35.32 22.88
C GLY A 432 20.06 36.11 22.59
N SER A 433 19.78 36.34 21.31
CA SER A 433 18.60 37.07 20.85
C SER A 433 17.44 36.14 20.45
N PRO A 434 16.17 36.53 20.67
CA PRO A 434 15.66 37.57 21.56
C PRO A 434 15.23 36.98 22.92
N GLN A 435 14.63 37.79 23.80
CA GLN A 435 13.91 37.21 24.93
C GLN A 435 12.61 36.56 24.43
N LEU A 436 12.43 35.28 24.79
CA LEU A 436 11.17 34.55 24.66
C LEU A 436 10.53 34.48 26.06
N ARG A 437 9.20 34.50 26.13
CA ARG A 437 8.45 34.22 27.37
C ARG A 437 7.21 33.38 27.09
N LEU A 438 6.76 32.69 28.13
CA LEU A 438 5.48 31.99 28.15
C LEU A 438 4.51 32.74 29.06
N VAL A 439 3.29 32.98 28.58
CA VAL A 439 2.28 33.81 29.25
C VAL A 439 0.97 33.06 29.44
N ASN A 440 0.26 33.31 30.54
CA ASN A 440 -1.02 32.70 30.91
C ASN A 440 -1.02 31.15 31.08
N GLY A 441 0.14 30.51 31.13
CA GLY A 441 0.25 29.08 31.48
C GLY A 441 0.03 28.77 32.96
N THR A 442 0.14 27.49 33.30
CA THR A 442 0.04 27.01 34.69
C THR A 442 1.33 27.18 35.50
N ASP A 443 2.46 27.34 34.83
CA ASP A 443 3.80 27.51 35.42
C ASP A 443 4.76 28.24 34.45
N ARG A 444 6.07 28.26 34.75
CA ARG A 444 7.09 28.91 33.90
C ARG A 444 7.37 28.20 32.57
N CYS A 445 6.81 27.00 32.38
CA CYS A 445 7.10 26.04 31.33
C CYS A 445 5.87 25.70 30.47
N SER A 446 4.83 26.52 30.58
CA SER A 446 3.58 26.42 29.84
C SER A 446 3.07 27.83 29.53
N GLY A 447 2.33 28.00 28.44
CA GLY A 447 1.70 29.27 28.09
C GLY A 447 1.70 29.60 26.60
N ARG A 448 1.07 30.73 26.24
CA ARG A 448 1.19 31.38 24.93
C ARG A 448 2.64 31.81 24.71
N VAL A 449 3.17 31.57 23.51
CA VAL A 449 4.53 31.95 23.13
C VAL A 449 4.56 33.42 22.73
N GLU A 450 5.45 34.19 23.35
CA GLU A 450 5.70 35.58 23.00
C GLU A 450 7.20 35.84 22.83
N VAL A 451 7.54 36.61 21.80
CA VAL A 451 8.92 36.93 21.38
C VAL A 451 9.13 38.45 21.42
N LEU A 452 10.32 38.89 21.84
CA LEU A 452 10.70 40.30 21.94
C LEU A 452 11.46 40.76 20.69
N HIS A 453 10.77 41.34 19.70
CA HIS A 453 11.40 41.93 18.50
C HIS A 453 11.29 43.47 18.53
N ASP A 454 12.34 44.19 18.09
CA ASP A 454 12.45 45.66 18.13
C ASP A 454 11.99 46.34 19.44
N GLY A 455 12.25 45.67 20.57
CA GLY A 455 11.88 46.14 21.91
C GLY A 455 10.40 46.00 22.27
N GLN A 456 9.59 45.36 21.41
CA GLN A 456 8.16 45.10 21.60
C GLN A 456 7.87 43.61 21.69
N TRP A 457 7.03 43.22 22.64
CA TRP A 457 6.54 41.85 22.73
C TRP A 457 5.41 41.64 21.72
N GLY A 458 5.49 40.53 20.99
CA GLY A 458 4.46 40.06 20.07
C GLY A 458 4.34 38.54 20.13
N THR A 459 3.28 38.01 19.56
CA THR A 459 2.94 36.58 19.60
C THR A 459 3.50 35.81 18.41
N VAL A 460 3.22 34.51 18.37
CA VAL A 460 3.53 33.58 17.27
C VAL A 460 2.21 32.99 16.81
N CYS A 461 1.98 32.83 15.50
CA CYS A 461 0.79 32.17 14.98
C CYS A 461 0.89 30.64 15.12
N ASP A 462 -0.26 29.96 15.15
CA ASP A 462 -0.39 28.51 15.19
C ASP A 462 -0.59 27.83 13.81
N ASP A 463 -0.53 28.60 12.72
CA ASP A 463 -0.32 28.06 11.37
C ASP A 463 1.09 27.42 11.26
N GLU A 464 1.12 26.26 10.60
CA GLU A 464 2.16 25.20 10.61
C GLU A 464 2.68 24.69 11.99
N TRP A 465 2.47 25.42 13.10
CA TRP A 465 3.00 25.18 14.45
C TRP A 465 2.81 23.75 14.98
N ASP A 466 3.92 23.03 15.17
CA ASP A 466 3.94 21.66 15.67
C ASP A 466 4.88 21.43 16.88
N ILE A 467 5.07 20.15 17.22
CA ILE A 467 5.83 19.72 18.39
C ILE A 467 7.33 20.03 18.29
N ARG A 468 7.87 20.23 17.08
CA ARG A 468 9.27 20.60 16.81
C ARG A 468 9.55 22.05 17.17
N ASP A 469 8.63 22.94 16.87
CA ASP A 469 8.69 24.38 17.20
C ASP A 469 8.52 24.57 18.71
N ALA A 470 7.53 23.88 19.27
CA ALA A 470 7.37 23.73 20.71
C ALA A 470 8.65 23.18 21.37
N GLN A 471 9.36 22.22 20.76
CA GLN A 471 10.60 21.65 21.29
C GLN A 471 11.77 22.65 21.27
N VAL A 472 11.84 23.54 20.27
CA VAL A 472 12.77 24.68 20.26
C VAL A 472 12.46 25.64 21.41
N VAL A 473 11.19 25.96 21.66
CA VAL A 473 10.76 26.80 22.81
C VAL A 473 11.10 26.15 24.16
N CYS A 474 10.78 24.87 24.35
CA CYS A 474 11.04 24.17 25.61
C CYS A 474 12.53 24.05 25.93
N ARG A 475 13.38 23.90 24.90
CA ARG A 475 14.85 24.00 25.02
C ARG A 475 15.28 25.42 25.39
N ALA A 476 14.76 26.45 24.71
CA ALA A 476 15.14 27.85 24.95
C ALA A 476 14.79 28.33 26.38
N MET A 477 13.68 27.83 26.95
CA MET A 477 13.22 28.17 28.30
C MET A 477 13.87 27.32 29.43
N ASP A 478 14.78 26.39 29.10
CA ASP A 478 15.26 25.30 29.96
C ASP A 478 14.11 24.64 30.74
N CYS A 479 13.11 24.18 29.99
CA CYS A 479 11.88 23.57 30.48
C CYS A 479 11.75 22.09 30.08
N GLY A 480 12.86 21.48 29.66
CA GLY A 480 12.91 20.09 29.24
C GLY A 480 12.49 19.91 27.79
N THR A 481 11.53 19.04 27.57
CA THR A 481 11.02 18.63 26.26
C THR A 481 9.58 19.12 26.06
N ALA A 482 9.17 19.35 24.82
CA ALA A 482 7.79 19.66 24.52
C ALA A 482 6.89 18.43 24.76
N GLN A 483 5.76 18.65 25.42
CA GLN A 483 4.70 17.65 25.56
C GLN A 483 3.61 17.90 24.53
N THR A 484 3.20 19.15 24.36
CA THR A 484 2.23 19.53 23.32
C THR A 484 2.47 20.94 22.81
N ALA A 485 2.37 21.10 21.49
CA ALA A 485 2.00 22.37 20.87
C ALA A 485 0.51 22.68 21.19
N LYS A 486 0.14 23.96 21.18
CA LYS A 486 -1.23 24.43 21.40
C LYS A 486 -1.60 25.51 20.40
N SER A 487 -2.76 25.36 19.79
CA SER A 487 -3.39 26.29 18.85
C SER A 487 -4.72 26.83 19.40
N GLY A 488 -5.40 27.69 18.63
CA GLY A 488 -6.68 28.31 18.95
C GLY A 488 -6.60 29.28 20.14
N ALA A 489 -5.45 29.96 20.32
CA ALA A 489 -5.18 30.84 21.45
C ALA A 489 -5.51 30.19 22.82
N PHE A 490 -5.10 28.92 23.01
CA PHE A 490 -5.45 28.07 24.16
C PHE A 490 -5.21 28.72 25.54
N PHE A 491 -4.16 29.54 25.67
CA PHE A 491 -3.83 30.29 26.90
C PHE A 491 -4.44 31.71 26.93
N GLY A 492 -5.50 31.93 26.14
CA GLY A 492 -6.09 33.22 25.84
C GLY A 492 -5.28 34.01 24.81
N GLN A 493 -5.97 34.93 24.15
CA GLN A 493 -5.41 35.85 23.16
C GLN A 493 -4.36 36.79 23.77
N GLY A 494 -3.32 37.08 23.00
CA GLY A 494 -2.27 38.04 23.28
C GLY A 494 -2.64 39.46 22.84
N GLN A 495 -1.63 40.33 22.82
CA GLN A 495 -1.75 41.75 22.46
C GLN A 495 -0.42 42.25 21.88
N GLY A 496 -0.42 42.77 20.66
CA GLY A 496 0.75 43.37 20.03
C GLY A 496 0.67 43.28 18.51
N GLY A 497 1.82 43.08 17.88
CA GLY A 497 1.89 42.39 16.59
C GLY A 497 2.00 40.88 16.81
N ILE A 498 1.67 40.10 15.78
CA ILE A 498 2.13 38.71 15.65
C ILE A 498 3.48 38.80 14.93
N TRP A 499 4.55 38.28 15.53
CA TRP A 499 5.90 38.42 14.99
C TRP A 499 6.32 37.27 14.08
N LEU A 500 5.81 36.07 14.33
CA LEU A 500 6.15 34.86 13.59
C LEU A 500 4.85 34.20 13.10
N ASP A 501 4.88 33.74 11.86
CA ASP A 501 3.85 32.94 11.19
C ASP A 501 4.52 31.69 10.56
N ASP A 502 3.75 30.76 10.00
CA ASP A 502 4.20 29.53 9.30
C ASP A 502 5.54 28.95 9.82
N VAL A 503 5.61 28.65 11.12
CA VAL A 503 6.89 28.29 11.77
C VAL A 503 7.18 26.80 11.56
N GLY A 504 8.26 26.51 10.83
CA GLY A 504 8.74 25.17 10.53
C GLY A 504 10.17 24.91 11.04
N CYS A 505 10.29 24.40 12.27
CA CYS A 505 11.53 23.93 12.87
C CYS A 505 11.81 22.45 12.56
N VAL A 506 13.09 22.09 12.44
CA VAL A 506 13.58 20.70 12.46
C VAL A 506 13.53 20.11 13.89
N GLY A 507 13.58 20.98 14.91
CA GLY A 507 13.52 20.63 16.34
C GLY A 507 14.89 20.64 17.04
N ASN A 508 15.98 20.96 16.35
CA ASN A 508 17.35 21.02 16.89
C ASN A 508 17.88 22.46 17.13
N GLU A 509 17.14 23.47 16.67
CA GLU A 509 17.49 24.88 16.63
C GLU A 509 17.64 25.53 18.02
N THR A 510 18.51 26.53 18.14
CA THR A 510 18.76 27.22 19.42
C THR A 510 17.78 28.36 19.74
N SER A 511 16.93 28.76 18.79
CA SER A 511 15.93 29.83 18.91
C SER A 511 14.87 29.65 17.82
N LEU A 512 13.64 30.15 18.02
CA LEU A 512 12.61 30.14 16.98
C LEU A 512 13.03 30.93 15.73
N LEU A 513 13.83 32.00 15.92
CA LEU A 513 14.37 32.82 14.81
C LEU A 513 15.43 32.10 13.95
N HIS A 514 15.69 30.82 14.20
CA HIS A 514 16.60 29.98 13.40
C HIS A 514 15.83 28.90 12.62
N CYS A 515 14.50 28.82 12.79
CA CYS A 515 13.63 27.92 12.03
C CYS A 515 13.18 28.60 10.72
N ARG A 516 12.57 27.84 9.81
CA ARG A 516 11.90 28.42 8.65
C ARG A 516 10.67 29.18 9.13
N HIS A 517 10.50 30.44 8.71
CA HIS A 517 9.32 31.26 8.94
C HIS A 517 9.28 32.44 7.93
N PRO A 518 8.11 33.08 7.66
CA PRO A 518 8.01 34.32 6.87
C PRO A 518 8.69 35.51 7.57
N THR A 519 8.77 36.67 6.91
CA THR A 519 9.51 37.81 7.50
C THR A 519 8.85 38.32 8.79
N LEU A 520 9.64 38.84 9.73
CA LEU A 520 9.14 39.16 11.08
C LEU A 520 8.07 40.26 11.06
N GLY A 521 6.84 39.87 11.42
CA GLY A 521 5.66 40.73 11.39
C GLY A 521 4.79 40.58 10.14
N GLU A 522 5.23 39.85 9.10
CA GLU A 522 4.36 39.41 8.01
C GLU A 522 3.64 38.13 8.44
N ASN A 523 2.31 38.23 8.53
CA ASN A 523 1.44 37.16 9.01
C ASN A 523 0.04 37.32 8.39
N ASN A 524 -0.69 36.21 8.28
CA ASN A 524 -2.08 36.20 7.82
C ASN A 524 -3.10 36.18 8.99
N CYS A 525 -2.62 35.79 10.17
CA CYS A 525 -3.40 35.42 11.35
C CYS A 525 -4.02 36.57 12.16
N GLY A 526 -4.90 36.23 13.12
CA GLY A 526 -5.28 37.08 14.24
C GLY A 526 -4.86 36.48 15.58
N HIS A 527 -5.04 37.23 16.68
CA HIS A 527 -4.78 36.72 18.03
C HIS A 527 -5.73 35.58 18.48
N ALA A 528 -6.59 35.07 17.61
CA ALA A 528 -7.33 33.83 17.80
C ALA A 528 -6.48 32.59 17.48
N GLU A 529 -5.48 32.75 16.62
CA GLU A 529 -4.48 31.76 16.23
C GLU A 529 -3.14 31.94 17.00
N ASP A 530 -3.14 32.54 18.21
CA ASP A 530 -1.90 32.71 18.98
C ASP A 530 -1.39 31.35 19.54
N ALA A 531 -0.22 30.92 19.08
CA ALA A 531 0.43 29.69 19.47
C ALA A 531 0.83 29.62 20.96
N GLY A 532 0.79 28.40 21.49
CA GLY A 532 1.21 28.06 22.84
C GLY A 532 1.96 26.74 22.92
N VAL A 533 2.49 26.47 24.12
CA VAL A 533 3.24 25.25 24.42
C VAL A 533 2.98 24.77 25.84
N VAL A 534 3.10 23.46 26.04
CA VAL A 534 3.33 22.84 27.35
C VAL A 534 4.62 22.01 27.27
N CYS A 535 5.57 22.30 28.15
CA CYS A 535 6.81 21.55 28.31
C CYS A 535 6.75 20.64 29.53
N SER A 536 7.59 19.60 29.54
CA SER A 536 7.66 18.60 30.62
C SER A 536 8.06 19.17 31.99
N ALA A 537 8.77 20.32 32.01
CA ALA A 537 9.25 21.09 33.16
C ALA A 537 10.18 20.36 34.18
N THR A 538 10.25 19.04 34.09
CA THR A 538 10.71 18.14 35.16
C THR A 538 11.50 16.93 34.66
N ILE A 539 11.32 16.51 33.40
CA ILE A 539 12.04 15.38 32.77
C ILE A 539 12.54 15.78 31.38
N ARG A 540 13.63 15.17 30.90
CA ARG A 540 14.05 15.28 29.48
C ARG A 540 14.68 13.98 29.00
N LEU A 541 14.54 13.72 27.70
CA LEU A 541 15.28 12.70 26.99
C LEU A 541 16.42 13.34 26.21
N ILE A 542 17.63 12.76 26.28
CA ILE A 542 18.81 13.25 25.54
C ILE A 542 19.65 12.11 24.96
N ASN A 543 20.43 12.40 23.93
CA ASN A 543 21.26 11.44 23.17
C ASN A 543 20.47 10.29 22.49
N GLY A 544 19.13 10.38 22.41
CA GLY A 544 18.31 9.46 21.64
C GLY A 544 18.36 9.71 20.13
N THR A 545 17.62 8.89 19.37
CA THR A 545 17.49 9.01 17.91
C THR A 545 16.40 9.99 17.49
N ASN A 546 15.46 10.29 18.39
CA ASN A 546 14.31 11.18 18.18
C ASN A 546 13.86 11.79 19.54
N GLN A 547 12.85 12.66 19.52
CA GLN A 547 12.30 13.30 20.74
C GLN A 547 11.69 12.31 21.75
N CYS A 548 11.42 11.07 21.33
CA CYS A 548 10.75 10.02 22.08
C CYS A 548 11.71 8.91 22.55
N SER A 549 13.02 9.15 22.48
CA SER A 549 14.06 8.21 22.93
C SER A 549 15.22 8.95 23.58
N GLY A 550 16.00 8.25 24.40
CA GLY A 550 17.23 8.77 25.01
C GLY A 550 17.43 8.41 26.47
N ARG A 551 18.53 8.91 27.04
CA ARG A 551 18.79 8.90 28.48
C ARG A 551 17.78 9.82 29.20
N VAL A 552 17.20 9.32 30.28
CA VAL A 552 16.27 10.06 31.13
C VAL A 552 17.04 10.91 32.16
N GLU A 553 16.80 12.22 32.15
CA GLU A 553 17.27 13.14 33.19
C GLU A 553 16.08 13.87 33.82
N LEU A 554 16.17 14.14 35.12
CA LEU A 554 15.15 14.86 35.90
C LEU A 554 15.72 16.20 36.39
N HIS A 555 14.86 17.22 36.44
CA HIS A 555 15.21 18.56 36.92
C HIS A 555 14.88 18.71 38.41
N ASP A 556 15.89 19.00 39.24
CA ASP A 556 15.73 19.15 40.70
C ASP A 556 15.29 20.57 41.15
N GLY A 557 15.02 21.46 40.19
CA GLY A 557 14.70 22.87 40.40
C GLY A 557 15.90 23.81 40.29
N VAL A 558 17.12 23.27 40.28
CA VAL A 558 18.38 24.03 40.09
C VAL A 558 19.21 23.46 38.95
N ARG A 559 19.10 22.15 38.68
CA ARG A 559 19.88 21.44 37.65
C ARG A 559 19.20 20.15 37.21
N TRP A 560 19.62 19.66 36.05
CA TRP A 560 19.31 18.32 35.57
C TRP A 560 20.19 17.26 36.26
N SER A 561 19.73 16.02 36.36
CA SER A 561 20.50 14.86 36.87
C SER A 561 19.93 13.54 36.35
N PRO A 562 20.76 12.52 36.05
CA PRO A 562 20.32 11.28 35.43
C PRO A 562 19.48 10.38 36.33
N ALA A 563 18.57 9.63 35.72
CA ALA A 563 18.02 8.42 36.30
C ALA A 563 19.02 7.25 36.15
N PHE A 564 19.04 6.33 37.11
CA PHE A 564 19.97 5.19 37.12
C PHE A 564 19.26 3.84 36.93
N TYR A 565 19.85 2.99 36.09
CA TYR A 565 19.36 1.65 35.75
C TYR A 565 19.63 0.68 36.91
N ILE A 566 18.78 0.75 37.94
CA ILE A 566 18.86 -0.10 39.16
C ILE A 566 17.52 -0.82 39.42
N ASN A 567 16.40 -0.10 39.29
CA ASN A 567 15.03 -0.62 39.30
C ASN A 567 14.30 0.01 38.08
N TRP A 568 14.89 -0.10 36.89
CA TRP A 568 14.34 0.55 35.70
C TRP A 568 13.80 -0.53 34.75
N GLY A 569 12.49 -0.57 34.57
CA GLY A 569 11.79 -1.48 33.67
C GLY A 569 10.63 -0.79 32.95
N MET A 570 9.75 -1.60 32.35
CA MET A 570 8.66 -1.09 31.53
C MET A 570 7.70 -0.18 32.31
N SER A 571 7.49 -0.40 33.61
CA SER A 571 6.61 0.44 34.45
C SER A 571 7.17 1.84 34.73
N GLU A 572 8.48 2.02 34.81
CA GLU A 572 9.10 3.36 34.84
C GLU A 572 9.05 4.02 33.46
N ALA A 573 9.31 3.23 32.41
CA ALA A 573 9.27 3.68 31.02
C ALA A 573 7.87 4.13 30.58
N GLU A 574 6.81 3.43 30.99
CA GLU A 574 5.41 3.75 30.72
C GLU A 574 5.04 5.14 31.26
N VAL A 575 5.49 5.46 32.47
CA VAL A 575 5.30 6.79 33.07
C VAL A 575 6.11 7.84 32.30
N VAL A 576 7.33 7.52 31.83
CA VAL A 576 8.12 8.44 31.00
C VAL A 576 7.48 8.69 29.64
N CYS A 577 7.13 7.64 28.87
CA CYS A 577 6.55 7.81 27.53
C CYS A 577 5.20 8.55 27.59
N ARG A 578 4.40 8.30 28.63
CA ARG A 578 3.19 9.08 28.95
C ARG A 578 3.49 10.55 29.30
N MET A 579 4.52 10.82 30.12
CA MET A 579 4.96 12.19 30.40
C MET A 579 5.56 12.90 29.18
N MET A 580 5.99 12.17 28.16
CA MET A 580 6.55 12.68 26.92
C MET A 580 5.53 12.81 25.78
N ASP A 581 4.28 12.36 26.00
CA ASP A 581 3.23 12.19 24.98
C ASP A 581 3.69 11.33 23.77
N CYS A 582 4.63 10.41 24.02
CA CYS A 582 5.40 9.66 23.00
C CYS A 582 4.93 8.21 22.80
N GLY A 583 3.63 7.96 23.05
CA GLY A 583 3.01 6.64 22.95
C GLY A 583 3.42 5.67 24.06
N ASP A 584 3.44 4.39 23.73
CA ASP A 584 3.82 3.29 24.62
C ASP A 584 5.34 3.08 24.69
N PRO A 585 5.89 2.56 25.81
CA PRO A 585 7.30 2.19 25.92
C PRO A 585 7.60 0.97 25.05
N VAL A 586 8.52 1.11 24.09
CA VAL A 586 8.98 0.00 23.26
C VAL A 586 10.13 -0.71 23.95
N LYS A 587 11.07 0.04 24.55
CA LYS A 587 12.32 -0.54 25.08
C LYS A 587 12.96 0.31 26.17
N VAL A 588 13.57 -0.40 27.13
CA VAL A 588 14.41 0.17 28.19
C VAL A 588 15.88 -0.15 27.95
N SER A 589 16.78 0.75 28.37
CA SER A 589 18.22 0.59 28.14
C SER A 589 19.10 1.17 29.25
N GLY A 590 20.26 0.54 29.45
CA GLY A 590 21.41 1.12 30.19
C GLY A 590 22.54 1.58 29.26
N SER A 591 22.40 1.37 27.95
CA SER A 591 23.49 1.41 26.96
C SER A 591 23.98 2.81 26.57
N PHE A 592 23.43 3.89 27.14
CA PHE A 592 23.94 5.26 26.96
C PHE A 592 25.31 5.50 27.60
N GLY A 593 25.87 4.49 28.27
CA GLY A 593 27.25 4.45 28.73
C GLY A 593 27.45 5.03 30.13
N ARG A 594 28.71 5.25 30.49
CA ARG A 594 29.07 5.87 31.78
C ARG A 594 29.28 7.37 31.57
N GLY A 595 28.25 8.17 31.84
CA GLY A 595 28.43 9.59 32.07
C GLY A 595 29.36 9.83 33.26
N LYS A 596 29.90 11.06 33.33
CA LYS A 596 30.87 11.48 34.35
C LYS A 596 30.20 11.85 35.68
N GLU A 597 28.88 11.81 35.75
CA GLU A 597 28.13 12.28 36.91
C GLU A 597 28.08 11.25 38.04
N THR A 598 28.19 11.74 39.27
CA THR A 598 28.23 10.92 40.50
C THR A 598 26.95 11.00 41.31
N ARG A 599 25.95 11.79 40.87
CA ARG A 599 24.67 12.00 41.56
C ARG A 599 23.53 11.91 40.56
N GLY A 600 22.45 11.24 40.95
CA GLY A 600 21.26 11.03 40.14
C GLY A 600 20.15 10.40 40.98
N TYR A 601 19.15 9.82 40.32
CA TYR A 601 17.98 9.27 40.99
C TYR A 601 17.80 7.77 40.73
N LYS A 602 17.53 7.02 41.80
CA LYS A 602 16.86 5.72 41.72
C LYS A 602 15.36 5.96 41.75
N ILE A 603 14.64 5.39 40.80
CA ILE A 603 13.19 5.54 40.64
C ILE A 603 12.55 4.14 40.72
N THR A 604 11.29 4.07 41.14
CA THR A 604 10.45 2.88 41.05
C THR A 604 8.98 3.32 41.00
N CYS A 605 8.26 2.92 39.96
CA CYS A 605 6.87 3.28 39.66
C CYS A 605 5.96 2.04 39.71
N ASN A 606 4.65 2.21 39.53
CA ASN A 606 3.69 1.12 39.31
C ASN A 606 3.07 1.11 37.90
N GLY A 607 3.47 2.03 37.03
CA GLY A 607 3.01 2.17 35.65
C GLY A 607 1.80 3.10 35.51
N ARG A 608 1.01 3.30 36.57
CA ARG A 608 -0.23 4.12 36.53
C ARG A 608 -0.06 5.56 36.98
N GLU A 609 1.13 5.97 37.41
CA GLU A 609 1.44 7.35 37.76
C GLU A 609 1.31 8.29 36.54
N SER A 610 0.82 9.51 36.74
CA SER A 610 0.81 10.55 35.69
C SER A 610 2.07 11.42 35.68
N SER A 611 3.01 11.19 36.60
CA SER A 611 4.33 11.80 36.62
C SER A 611 5.33 10.98 37.43
N LEU A 612 6.61 10.98 37.04
CA LEU A 612 7.72 10.44 37.85
C LEU A 612 7.77 11.06 39.26
N SER A 613 7.26 12.28 39.45
CA SER A 613 7.16 12.93 40.76
C SER A 613 6.20 12.24 41.74
N GLN A 614 5.38 11.31 41.26
CA GLN A 614 4.49 10.47 42.06
C GLN A 614 5.12 9.11 42.40
N CYS A 615 6.18 8.70 41.67
CA CYS A 615 6.92 7.47 41.90
C CYS A 615 7.87 7.59 43.11
N ASN A 616 8.39 6.45 43.60
CA ASN A 616 9.30 6.38 44.75
C ASN A 616 10.74 6.80 44.37
N MET A 617 10.95 8.09 44.13
CA MET A 617 12.25 8.67 43.78
C MET A 617 13.17 8.79 45.00
N ARG A 618 14.43 8.40 44.84
CA ARG A 618 15.48 8.52 45.87
C ARG A 618 16.78 8.97 45.24
N ALA A 619 17.41 10.01 45.80
CA ALA A 619 18.74 10.42 45.37
C ALA A 619 19.75 9.29 45.62
N TYR A 620 20.57 9.00 44.61
CA TYR A 620 21.63 7.99 44.65
C TYR A 620 22.97 8.64 44.29
N VAL A 621 24.03 8.25 45.00
CA VAL A 621 25.38 8.77 44.80
C VAL A 621 26.29 7.61 44.44
N ARG A 622 26.82 7.63 43.22
CA ARG A 622 27.67 6.59 42.64
C ARG A 622 29.07 6.63 43.26
N THR A 623 29.53 5.51 43.81
CA THR A 623 30.92 5.31 44.25
C THR A 623 31.80 4.77 43.12
N SER A 624 33.13 4.81 43.30
CA SER A 624 34.08 4.25 42.32
C SER A 624 33.99 2.73 42.13
N SER A 625 33.30 2.02 43.03
CA SER A 625 32.97 0.60 42.94
C SER A 625 31.69 0.32 42.13
N ASP A 626 30.81 1.30 41.94
CA ASP A 626 29.46 1.07 41.42
C ASP A 626 29.42 0.96 39.88
N ARG A 627 29.12 -0.26 39.41
CA ARG A 627 28.87 -0.60 37.99
C ARG A 627 27.44 -0.25 37.54
N VAL A 628 26.84 0.80 38.11
CA VAL A 628 25.51 1.28 37.72
C VAL A 628 25.57 2.01 36.37
N GLU A 629 24.55 1.84 35.55
CA GLU A 629 24.40 2.46 34.23
C GLU A 629 23.28 3.52 34.26
N GLU A 630 23.28 4.41 33.28
CA GLU A 630 22.31 5.50 33.18
C GLU A 630 21.07 5.00 32.45
N ALA A 631 19.89 5.27 33.01
CA ALA A 631 18.63 4.76 32.49
C ALA A 631 18.19 5.54 31.25
N GLY A 632 17.81 4.81 30.21
CA GLY A 632 17.20 5.33 29.00
C GLY A 632 15.93 4.59 28.62
N VAL A 633 15.17 5.24 27.74
CA VAL A 633 13.92 4.74 27.17
C VAL A 633 13.93 4.96 25.66
N GLU A 634 13.18 4.13 24.96
CA GLU A 634 12.83 4.26 23.56
C GLU A 634 11.32 4.00 23.49
N CYS A 635 10.55 5.05 23.22
CA CYS A 635 9.10 5.01 23.10
C CYS A 635 8.70 4.90 21.62
N SER A 636 7.49 4.40 21.37
CA SER A 636 6.89 4.16 20.05
C SER A 636 6.74 5.41 19.17
N GLY A 637 6.76 6.61 19.78
CA GLY A 637 6.78 7.87 19.07
C GLY A 637 5.37 8.40 18.84
N ASN A 638 4.90 8.31 17.60
CA ASN A 638 3.61 8.84 17.15
C ASN A 638 2.54 7.75 16.93
N VAL A 639 2.73 6.55 17.46
CA VAL A 639 1.82 5.40 17.33
C VAL A 639 1.66 4.74 18.70
N ARG A 640 0.46 4.30 19.07
CA ARG A 640 0.21 3.51 20.29
C ARG A 640 -0.97 2.56 20.13
N LEU A 641 -1.09 1.55 21.00
CA LEU A 641 -2.20 0.58 20.96
C LEU A 641 -3.12 0.75 22.17
N ALA A 642 -4.30 1.34 21.92
CA ALA A 642 -5.25 1.68 22.96
C ALA A 642 -6.31 0.58 23.16
N GLY A 643 -6.61 0.26 24.43
CA GLY A 643 -7.77 -0.53 24.81
C GLY A 643 -7.66 -2.06 24.69
N GLY A 644 -6.49 -2.61 24.33
CA GLY A 644 -6.24 -4.05 24.39
C GLY A 644 -5.69 -4.53 25.74
N ASN A 645 -5.38 -5.83 25.81
CA ASN A 645 -4.95 -6.51 27.05
C ASN A 645 -3.45 -6.30 27.38
N ASN A 646 -2.63 -5.87 26.42
CA ASN A 646 -1.20 -5.58 26.54
C ASN A 646 -0.78 -4.57 25.47
N HIS A 647 0.44 -4.02 25.54
CA HIS A 647 0.92 -2.97 24.63
C HIS A 647 1.15 -3.41 23.17
N CYS A 648 0.93 -4.69 22.87
CA CYS A 648 1.03 -5.28 21.52
C CYS A 648 -0.34 -5.67 20.93
N VAL A 649 -1.44 -5.22 21.56
CA VAL A 649 -2.82 -5.44 21.11
C VAL A 649 -3.64 -4.16 21.34
N GLY A 650 -4.40 -3.71 20.34
CA GLY A 650 -5.38 -2.63 20.56
C GLY A 650 -5.84 -1.91 19.30
N ARG A 651 -6.62 -0.86 19.49
CA ARG A 651 -6.91 0.16 18.48
C ARG A 651 -5.64 0.93 18.15
N VAL A 652 -5.38 1.17 16.86
CA VAL A 652 -4.27 2.02 16.42
C VAL A 652 -4.65 3.49 16.62
N GLU A 653 -3.89 4.16 17.48
CA GLU A 653 -3.97 5.62 17.63
C GLU A 653 -2.67 6.25 17.11
N TYR A 654 -2.83 7.32 16.33
CA TYR A 654 -1.75 8.06 15.69
C TYR A 654 -1.69 9.49 16.24
N TYR A 655 -0.49 10.02 16.45
CA TYR A 655 -0.26 11.37 16.93
C TYR A 655 0.00 12.33 15.77
N ASN A 656 -0.85 13.35 15.63
CA ASN A 656 -0.71 14.38 14.61
C ASN A 656 -1.21 15.74 15.14
N LYS A 657 -0.62 16.86 14.69
CA LYS A 657 -0.98 18.23 15.09
C LYS A 657 -1.23 18.42 16.61
N GLY A 658 -0.37 17.81 17.44
CA GLY A 658 -0.44 17.92 18.90
C GLY A 658 -1.59 17.18 19.59
N GLN A 659 -2.25 16.23 18.91
CA GLN A 659 -3.31 15.39 19.46
C GLN A 659 -3.20 13.93 19.00
N TRP A 660 -3.67 13.01 19.84
CA TRP A 660 -3.97 11.63 19.44
C TRP A 660 -5.32 11.56 18.72
N GLY A 661 -5.41 10.71 17.71
CA GLY A 661 -6.68 10.35 17.09
C GLY A 661 -6.60 9.00 16.36
N THR A 662 -7.73 8.60 15.78
CA THR A 662 -7.89 7.28 15.18
C THR A 662 -7.46 7.24 13.71
N VAL A 663 -7.06 6.06 13.26
CA VAL A 663 -6.82 5.73 11.85
C VAL A 663 -8.08 5.05 11.28
N CYS A 664 -8.43 5.37 10.03
CA CYS A 664 -9.60 4.77 9.37
C CYS A 664 -9.41 3.27 9.11
N GLY A 665 -10.42 2.46 9.42
CA GLY A 665 -10.41 1.01 9.18
C GLY A 665 -10.84 0.56 7.78
N GLU A 666 -11.26 1.47 6.89
CA GLU A 666 -11.74 1.10 5.53
C GLU A 666 -10.61 0.83 4.53
N ALA A 667 -9.43 1.37 4.77
CA ALA A 667 -8.24 1.21 3.92
C ALA A 667 -7.03 0.70 4.72
N TRP A 668 -7.28 0.06 5.86
CA TRP A 668 -6.28 -0.49 6.77
C TRP A 668 -5.99 -1.95 6.43
N ASP A 669 -4.75 -2.28 6.08
CA ASP A 669 -4.37 -3.63 5.66
C ASP A 669 -3.32 -4.32 6.58
N ILE A 670 -2.94 -5.54 6.21
CA ILE A 670 -1.94 -6.33 6.97
C ILE A 670 -0.50 -5.77 6.80
N SER A 671 -0.24 -4.99 5.76
CA SER A 671 1.03 -4.31 5.46
C SER A 671 1.22 -3.14 6.43
N ASP A 672 0.21 -2.27 6.56
CA ASP A 672 0.18 -1.16 7.51
C ASP A 672 0.30 -1.67 8.96
N ALA A 673 -0.47 -2.71 9.28
CA ALA A 673 -0.44 -3.37 10.58
C ALA A 673 0.94 -3.98 10.89
N THR A 674 1.63 -4.52 9.88
CA THR A 674 2.98 -5.07 10.03
C THR A 674 4.00 -3.98 10.33
N VAL A 675 3.86 -2.79 9.72
CA VAL A 675 4.70 -1.62 10.04
C VAL A 675 4.44 -1.14 11.48
N VAL A 676 3.19 -1.13 11.95
CA VAL A 676 2.87 -0.82 13.36
C VAL A 676 3.49 -1.84 14.31
N CYS A 677 3.28 -3.14 14.11
CA CYS A 677 3.84 -4.15 15.00
C CYS A 677 5.37 -4.11 15.04
N ARG A 678 6.02 -3.78 13.91
CA ARG A 678 7.47 -3.55 13.83
C ARG A 678 7.92 -2.30 14.58
N GLN A 679 7.22 -1.16 14.41
CA GLN A 679 7.50 0.10 15.12
C GLN A 679 7.36 -0.02 16.64
N LEU A 680 6.54 -0.97 17.12
CA LEU A 680 6.30 -1.24 18.54
C LEU A 680 7.21 -2.33 19.16
N ASP A 681 8.16 -2.90 18.40
CA ASP A 681 8.93 -4.12 18.74
C ASP A 681 8.04 -5.31 19.16
N CYS A 682 6.81 -5.34 18.65
CA CYS A 682 5.79 -6.36 18.88
C CYS A 682 5.83 -7.48 17.83
N GLY A 683 6.93 -7.60 17.07
CA GLY A 683 7.10 -8.59 16.01
C GLY A 683 6.24 -8.31 14.75
N ARG A 684 5.74 -9.38 14.11
CA ARG A 684 4.83 -9.30 12.96
C ARG A 684 3.39 -8.96 13.39
N ALA A 685 2.57 -8.48 12.46
CA ALA A 685 1.13 -8.46 12.64
C ALA A 685 0.56 -9.89 12.63
N HIS A 686 -0.18 -10.25 13.67
CA HIS A 686 -0.93 -11.49 13.70
C HIS A 686 -2.34 -11.32 13.13
N LYS A 687 -3.01 -10.19 13.37
CA LYS A 687 -4.37 -9.95 12.88
C LYS A 687 -4.73 -8.47 12.87
N ILE A 688 -5.46 -8.01 11.85
CA ILE A 688 -6.12 -6.69 11.86
C ILE A 688 -7.49 -6.77 12.52
N SER A 689 -7.95 -5.67 13.11
CA SER A 689 -9.29 -5.58 13.70
C SER A 689 -9.93 -4.23 13.41
N THR A 690 -11.23 -4.23 13.12
CA THR A 690 -12.03 -3.02 12.93
C THR A 690 -13.03 -2.91 14.09
N THR A 691 -12.81 -1.99 15.03
CA THR A 691 -13.64 -1.91 16.25
C THR A 691 -14.83 -0.97 16.08
N ASP A 692 -16.04 -1.55 16.05
CA ASP A 692 -17.34 -0.85 15.97
C ASP A 692 -17.79 -0.20 17.32
N GLU A 693 -16.94 -0.24 18.35
CA GLU A 693 -17.27 0.26 19.69
C GLU A 693 -17.18 1.79 19.79
N ARG A 694 -18.35 2.41 19.76
CA ARG A 694 -18.63 3.84 19.96
C ARG A 694 -18.35 4.35 21.39
N SER A 695 -17.15 4.08 21.89
CA SER A 695 -16.59 4.66 23.11
C SER A 695 -16.48 6.19 22.98
N ARG A 696 -16.47 6.90 24.12
CA ARG A 696 -16.97 8.29 24.18
C ARG A 696 -15.91 9.38 24.37
N ASP A 697 -14.63 9.00 24.39
CA ASP A 697 -13.53 9.87 24.81
C ASP A 697 -12.41 9.93 23.77
N THR A 698 -11.99 11.16 23.43
CA THR A 698 -10.85 11.56 22.57
C THR A 698 -10.93 11.30 21.07
N GLY A 699 -10.30 12.22 20.31
CA GLY A 699 -9.84 12.00 18.93
C GLY A 699 -10.84 12.31 17.81
N GLN A 700 -10.53 13.33 17.00
CA GLN A 700 -11.02 13.44 15.63
C GLN A 700 -10.19 12.48 14.75
N THR A 701 -10.79 11.82 13.75
CA THR A 701 -10.06 10.91 12.84
C THR A 701 -9.15 11.74 11.92
N TRP A 702 -7.84 11.53 12.01
CA TRP A 702 -6.84 12.40 11.36
C TRP A 702 -6.37 11.93 9.99
N ILE A 703 -6.36 10.61 9.76
CA ILE A 703 -5.83 9.99 8.55
C ILE A 703 -6.89 9.09 7.93
N ASP A 704 -7.26 9.42 6.70
CA ASP A 704 -8.26 8.72 5.90
C ASP A 704 -7.67 7.47 5.22
N ARG A 705 -6.40 7.53 4.82
CA ARG A 705 -5.66 6.41 4.25
C ARG A 705 -4.16 6.46 4.57
N ILE A 706 -3.65 5.30 4.96
CA ILE A 706 -2.23 4.93 4.97
C ILE A 706 -2.06 3.89 3.85
N GLU A 707 -0.94 3.90 3.15
CA GLU A 707 -0.54 2.87 2.20
C GLU A 707 0.94 2.53 2.47
N CYS A 708 1.19 1.52 3.30
CA CYS A 708 2.51 0.92 3.53
C CYS A 708 2.80 -0.20 2.50
N ASN A 709 4.06 -0.43 2.17
CA ASN A 709 4.51 -1.62 1.42
C ASN A 709 4.88 -2.81 2.31
N GLY A 710 4.89 -2.62 3.63
CA GLY A 710 5.16 -3.67 4.62
C GLY A 710 6.63 -3.83 4.97
N MET A 711 7.57 -3.14 4.31
CA MET A 711 9.01 -3.12 4.66
C MET A 711 9.43 -1.88 5.46
N GLU A 712 8.57 -0.87 5.62
CA GLU A 712 8.86 0.35 6.37
C GLU A 712 9.18 0.08 7.85
N SER A 713 10.06 0.88 8.46
CA SER A 713 10.36 0.77 9.89
C SER A 713 9.37 1.54 10.77
N THR A 714 8.65 2.53 10.21
CA THR A 714 7.70 3.39 10.93
C THR A 714 6.57 3.86 9.99
N LEU A 715 5.36 4.08 10.54
CA LEU A 715 4.19 4.56 9.77
C LEU A 715 4.43 5.91 9.05
N THR A 716 5.42 6.68 9.48
CA THR A 716 5.83 7.95 8.84
C THR A 716 6.54 7.79 7.50
N GLN A 717 6.97 6.58 7.14
CA GLN A 717 7.60 6.27 5.84
C GLN A 717 6.57 5.83 4.79
N CYS A 718 5.40 5.36 5.23
CA CYS A 718 4.31 4.94 4.37
C CYS A 718 3.63 6.15 3.71
N ARG A 719 2.93 5.94 2.60
CA ARG A 719 2.20 7.03 1.92
C ARG A 719 0.95 7.37 2.73
N GLN A 720 0.88 8.62 3.21
CA GLN A 720 -0.28 9.13 3.95
C GLN A 720 -1.06 10.14 3.09
N SER A 721 -2.39 10.12 3.15
CA SER A 721 -3.22 11.19 2.57
C SER A 721 -4.07 11.87 3.64
N PRO A 722 -4.05 13.22 3.74
CA PRO A 722 -4.79 13.95 4.77
C PRO A 722 -6.30 13.85 4.54
N PHE A 723 -7.04 13.83 5.65
CA PHE A 723 -8.50 13.73 5.67
C PHE A 723 -9.17 14.82 4.81
N ARG A 724 -10.08 14.40 3.92
CA ARG A 724 -10.98 15.28 3.16
C ARG A 724 -12.42 14.88 3.44
N ASP A 725 -13.31 15.86 3.60
CA ASP A 725 -14.67 15.66 4.07
C ASP A 725 -15.53 14.72 3.19
N ARG A 726 -15.47 13.39 3.45
CA ARG A 726 -16.60 12.41 3.49
C ARG A 726 -16.24 10.93 3.34
N THR A 727 -14.97 10.55 3.23
CA THR A 727 -14.59 9.15 2.94
C THR A 727 -14.79 8.20 4.12
N CYS A 728 -13.99 8.27 5.19
CA CYS A 728 -14.11 7.33 6.31
C CYS A 728 -15.46 7.39 7.08
N ASN A 729 -16.15 6.25 7.20
CA ASN A 729 -17.28 6.07 8.11
C ASN A 729 -16.80 5.80 9.54
N ILE A 730 -17.23 6.62 10.50
CA ILE A 730 -16.83 6.61 11.93
C ILE A 730 -17.21 5.33 12.74
N SER A 731 -17.68 4.28 12.08
CA SER A 731 -17.81 2.92 12.65
C SER A 731 -16.59 2.02 12.36
N SER A 732 -15.81 2.31 11.32
CA SER A 732 -14.62 1.52 10.97
C SER A 732 -13.35 2.17 11.50
N VAL A 733 -12.88 1.70 12.65
CA VAL A 733 -11.66 2.19 13.32
C VAL A 733 -10.59 1.11 13.32
N ALA A 734 -9.39 1.45 12.83
CA ALA A 734 -8.28 0.52 12.69
C ALA A 734 -7.72 0.01 14.03
N GLY A 735 -7.30 -1.25 14.04
CA GLY A 735 -6.77 -1.98 15.18
C GLY A 735 -5.90 -3.15 14.73
N VAL A 736 -5.06 -3.63 15.65
CA VAL A 736 -4.10 -4.71 15.38
C VAL A 736 -3.85 -5.57 16.62
N ILE A 737 -3.64 -6.86 16.36
CA ILE A 737 -3.08 -7.85 17.27
C ILE A 737 -1.72 -8.24 16.71
N CYS A 738 -0.64 -7.94 17.43
CA CYS A 738 0.71 -8.32 17.02
C CYS A 738 1.10 -9.68 17.59
N THR A 739 2.09 -10.35 16.98
CA THR A 739 2.66 -11.63 17.49
C THR A 739 3.23 -11.50 18.91
N GLY A 740 3.84 -10.35 19.23
CA GLY A 740 4.25 -9.97 20.58
C GLY A 740 3.09 -9.70 21.56
N GLY A 741 1.84 -9.76 21.11
CA GLY A 741 0.64 -9.64 21.94
C GLY A 741 0.02 -10.98 22.34
N MET A 742 0.52 -12.10 21.80
CA MET A 742 -0.10 -13.43 21.91
C MET A 742 0.34 -14.21 23.16
N GLU A 743 -0.58 -15.02 23.69
CA GLU A 743 -0.37 -15.90 24.84
C GLU A 743 0.31 -17.24 24.50
N VAL A 744 0.33 -17.60 23.22
CA VAL A 744 0.91 -18.83 22.68
C VAL A 744 1.48 -18.59 21.28
N ARG A 745 2.55 -19.31 20.94
CA ARG A 745 3.14 -19.35 19.59
C ARG A 745 3.62 -20.76 19.24
N LEU A 746 3.86 -20.99 17.96
CA LEU A 746 4.60 -22.15 17.47
C LEU A 746 6.00 -21.73 17.02
N ALA A 747 7.02 -22.45 17.47
CA ALA A 747 8.42 -22.12 17.25
C ALA A 747 9.16 -23.26 16.54
N ASN A 748 10.05 -22.93 15.61
CA ASN A 748 10.93 -23.87 14.89
C ASN A 748 10.16 -24.99 14.12
N GLY A 749 8.98 -24.67 13.59
CA GLY A 749 8.35 -25.41 12.48
C GLY A 749 8.65 -24.77 11.12
N LYS A 750 7.76 -24.99 10.14
CA LYS A 750 7.87 -24.36 8.80
C LYS A 750 7.27 -22.95 8.75
N ASP A 751 6.23 -22.71 9.54
CA ASP A 751 5.23 -21.67 9.35
C ASP A 751 4.56 -21.32 10.70
N GLU A 752 3.76 -20.25 10.78
CA GLU A 752 3.12 -19.83 12.05
C GLU A 752 2.09 -20.84 12.61
N CYS A 753 1.68 -21.85 11.83
CA CYS A 753 0.73 -22.91 12.18
C CYS A 753 1.39 -24.30 12.40
N SER A 754 2.72 -24.41 12.37
CA SER A 754 3.45 -25.62 12.77
C SER A 754 4.66 -25.32 13.66
N GLY A 755 4.92 -26.15 14.67
CA GLY A 755 6.13 -26.01 15.50
C GLY A 755 5.98 -26.51 16.93
N ARG A 756 7.02 -26.25 17.75
CA ARG A 756 7.02 -26.45 19.20
C ARG A 756 6.07 -25.46 19.87
N VAL A 757 5.24 -25.91 20.80
CA VAL A 757 4.32 -25.05 21.56
C VAL A 757 5.08 -24.29 22.64
N GLU A 758 5.02 -22.96 22.57
CA GLU A 758 5.54 -22.06 23.59
C GLU A 758 4.43 -21.12 24.07
N VAL A 759 4.25 -21.00 25.38
CA VAL A 759 3.24 -20.14 26.02
C VAL A 759 3.89 -19.01 26.80
N ARG A 760 3.22 -17.86 26.91
CA ARG A 760 3.76 -16.64 27.53
C ARG A 760 3.15 -16.38 28.90
N HIS A 761 3.97 -15.95 29.86
CA HIS A 761 3.51 -15.34 31.12
C HIS A 761 4.41 -14.14 31.45
N GLY A 762 3.81 -12.96 31.62
CA GLY A 762 4.58 -11.71 31.65
C GLY A 762 5.36 -11.53 30.35
N GLU A 763 6.66 -11.25 30.44
CA GLU A 763 7.57 -11.12 29.28
C GLU A 763 8.34 -12.41 28.94
N GLU A 764 8.08 -13.51 29.65
CA GLU A 764 8.80 -14.77 29.47
C GLU A 764 7.99 -15.80 28.67
N TRP A 765 8.70 -16.55 27.82
CA TRP A 765 8.17 -17.69 27.06
C TRP A 765 8.60 -19.01 27.72
N TYR A 766 7.66 -19.95 27.77
CA TYR A 766 7.76 -21.24 28.46
C TYR A 766 7.42 -22.37 27.49
N THR A 767 8.16 -23.48 27.49
CA THR A 767 7.85 -24.63 26.64
C THR A 767 6.83 -25.56 27.32
N VAL A 768 6.00 -26.27 26.56
CA VAL A 768 4.98 -27.16 27.11
C VAL A 768 5.43 -28.63 27.05
N CYS A 769 5.27 -29.37 28.15
CA CYS A 769 5.70 -30.77 28.27
C CYS A 769 4.71 -31.79 27.65
N ASP A 770 5.23 -32.92 27.14
CA ASP A 770 4.46 -34.06 26.60
C ASP A 770 3.52 -34.77 27.59
N THR A 771 3.67 -34.50 28.87
CA THR A 771 2.90 -35.16 29.93
C THR A 771 1.46 -34.64 29.92
N GLU A 772 0.52 -35.54 29.62
CA GLU A 772 -0.89 -35.25 29.34
C GLU A 772 -1.17 -34.44 28.05
N TRP A 773 -0.21 -34.31 27.13
CA TRP A 773 -0.46 -33.69 25.82
C TRP A 773 -1.39 -34.57 24.97
N SER A 774 -2.22 -33.93 24.13
CA SER A 774 -3.23 -34.64 23.35
C SER A 774 -3.64 -33.86 22.09
N HIS A 775 -4.43 -34.51 21.22
CA HIS A 775 -4.97 -33.89 20.01
C HIS A 775 -5.96 -32.75 20.31
N SER A 776 -6.74 -32.84 21.39
CA SER A 776 -7.54 -31.71 21.88
C SER A 776 -6.66 -30.64 22.53
N LYS A 777 -5.55 -31.06 23.16
CA LYS A 777 -4.42 -30.24 23.62
C LYS A 777 -3.97 -29.26 22.52
N ALA A 778 -3.53 -29.82 21.40
CA ALA A 778 -3.14 -29.06 20.21
C ALA A 778 -4.29 -28.24 19.61
N GLY A 779 -5.53 -28.74 19.65
CA GLY A 779 -6.71 -28.02 19.14
C GLY A 779 -6.97 -26.67 19.82
N VAL A 780 -6.73 -26.56 21.14
CA VAL A 780 -6.84 -25.27 21.85
C VAL A 780 -5.76 -24.28 21.39
N VAL A 781 -4.56 -24.76 21.05
CA VAL A 781 -3.48 -23.93 20.50
C VAL A 781 -3.81 -23.51 19.06
N CYS A 782 -4.20 -24.44 18.18
CA CYS A 782 -4.59 -24.12 16.80
C CYS A 782 -5.77 -23.12 16.74
N ALA A 783 -6.73 -23.23 17.67
CA ALA A 783 -7.83 -22.28 17.79
C ALA A 783 -7.39 -20.89 18.27
N GLN A 784 -6.49 -20.78 19.26
CA GLN A 784 -5.99 -19.47 19.74
C GLN A 784 -5.04 -18.78 18.74
N LEU A 785 -4.40 -19.56 17.86
CA LEU A 785 -3.59 -19.04 16.74
C LEU A 785 -4.42 -18.74 15.49
N GLU A 786 -5.73 -18.98 15.51
CA GLU A 786 -6.64 -18.92 14.36
C GLU A 786 -6.15 -19.71 13.12
N CYS A 787 -5.37 -20.77 13.37
CA CYS A 787 -4.72 -21.65 12.41
C CYS A 787 -5.61 -22.84 11.95
N GLY A 788 -6.90 -22.80 12.27
CA GLY A 788 -7.85 -23.86 11.96
C GLY A 788 -7.76 -25.07 12.91
N GLU A 789 -7.91 -26.27 12.38
CA GLU A 789 -8.01 -27.51 13.17
C GLU A 789 -6.64 -28.18 13.37
N PRO A 790 -6.41 -28.90 14.48
CA PRO A 790 -5.20 -29.68 14.67
C PRO A 790 -5.17 -30.88 13.71
N VAL A 791 -4.05 -31.06 13.01
CA VAL A 791 -3.77 -32.26 12.19
C VAL A 791 -2.93 -33.27 12.97
N SER A 792 -2.03 -32.79 13.83
CA SER A 792 -1.27 -33.64 14.74
C SER A 792 -0.81 -32.90 15.99
N ALA A 793 -0.49 -33.67 17.03
CA ALA A 793 0.05 -33.20 18.30
C ALA A 793 1.42 -33.88 18.58
N PRO A 794 2.51 -33.44 17.92
CA PRO A 794 3.86 -33.97 18.16
C PRO A 794 4.32 -33.93 19.62
N VAL A 795 5.18 -34.88 19.98
CA VAL A 795 5.78 -35.05 21.32
C VAL A 795 7.26 -35.38 21.18
N GLY A 796 8.03 -35.24 22.27
CA GLY A 796 9.43 -35.64 22.30
C GLY A 796 10.36 -34.73 21.47
N ALA A 797 10.10 -33.42 21.49
CA ALA A 797 10.91 -32.39 20.85
C ALA A 797 11.12 -32.58 19.33
N GLN A 798 10.09 -33.03 18.60
CA GLN A 798 10.13 -33.22 17.15
C GLN A 798 10.52 -31.93 16.39
N PHE A 799 10.12 -30.75 16.91
CA PHE A 799 10.52 -29.43 16.40
C PHE A 799 11.75 -28.86 17.12
N GLY A 800 12.63 -29.72 17.62
CA GLY A 800 13.78 -29.34 18.43
C GLY A 800 13.44 -28.91 19.86
N GLN A 801 14.45 -28.95 20.71
CA GLN A 801 14.38 -28.52 22.10
C GLN A 801 14.29 -26.99 22.18
N GLY A 802 13.47 -26.47 23.10
CA GLY A 802 13.43 -25.06 23.44
C GLY A 802 14.46 -24.67 24.50
N ASN A 803 14.16 -23.60 25.23
CA ASN A 803 15.01 -23.05 26.29
C ASN A 803 14.12 -22.37 27.35
N GLY A 804 14.65 -22.14 28.56
CA GLY A 804 13.92 -21.50 29.65
C GLY A 804 13.31 -22.50 30.64
N SER A 805 12.04 -22.33 30.98
CA SER A 805 11.31 -23.19 31.92
C SER A 805 10.19 -23.96 31.22
N VAL A 806 10.03 -25.24 31.58
CA VAL A 806 8.99 -26.12 31.02
C VAL A 806 7.74 -26.10 31.92
N VAL A 807 6.55 -26.05 31.33
CA VAL A 807 5.26 -26.02 32.02
C VAL A 807 4.41 -27.27 31.72
N GLU A 808 3.47 -27.56 32.63
CA GLU A 808 2.57 -28.71 32.51
C GLU A 808 1.40 -28.43 31.56
N ALA A 809 1.06 -29.38 30.69
CA ALA A 809 -0.05 -29.30 29.73
C ALA A 809 -1.44 -29.53 30.39
N SER A 810 -1.69 -28.89 31.54
CA SER A 810 -2.80 -29.25 32.42
C SER A 810 -4.19 -28.88 31.90
N ASP A 811 -5.18 -29.69 32.28
CA ASP A 811 -6.61 -29.48 32.00
C ASP A 811 -7.20 -28.20 32.64
N SER A 812 -6.44 -27.46 33.46
CA SER A 812 -6.83 -26.14 33.96
C SER A 812 -6.40 -24.98 33.07
N CYS A 813 -5.49 -25.20 32.10
CA CYS A 813 -5.00 -24.18 31.17
C CYS A 813 -5.27 -24.54 29.71
N PHE A 814 -5.36 -25.83 29.35
CA PHE A 814 -5.48 -26.26 27.95
C PHE A 814 -6.85 -26.91 27.62
N ARG A 815 -7.91 -26.63 28.38
CA ARG A 815 -9.25 -27.18 28.10
C ARG A 815 -10.00 -26.41 27.00
N ASN A 816 -9.80 -25.09 26.95
CA ASN A 816 -10.36 -24.18 25.95
C ASN A 816 -9.52 -22.90 25.91
N VAL A 817 -9.76 -22.06 24.92
CA VAL A 817 -9.05 -20.81 24.67
C VAL A 817 -9.07 -19.85 25.88
N SER A 818 -10.23 -19.70 26.54
CA SER A 818 -10.38 -18.77 27.67
C SER A 818 -9.68 -19.24 28.95
N ASP A 819 -9.46 -20.55 29.12
CA ASP A 819 -8.63 -21.09 30.20
C ASP A 819 -7.14 -20.83 29.93
N LEU A 820 -6.69 -20.92 28.66
CA LEU A 820 -5.30 -20.64 28.26
C LEU A 820 -4.94 -19.16 28.47
N GLN A 821 -5.82 -18.25 28.03
CA GLN A 821 -5.69 -16.81 28.25
C GLN A 821 -5.66 -16.47 29.76
N GLN A 822 -6.47 -17.13 30.58
CA GLN A 822 -6.43 -16.94 32.04
C GLN A 822 -5.14 -17.46 32.70
N CYS A 823 -4.52 -18.54 32.19
CA CYS A 823 -3.23 -18.99 32.70
C CYS A 823 -2.08 -18.08 32.26
N SER A 824 -2.12 -17.51 31.05
CA SER A 824 -1.16 -16.47 30.63
C SER A 824 -1.17 -15.26 31.58
N LEU A 825 -2.34 -14.85 32.07
CA LEU A 825 -2.46 -13.77 33.07
C LEU A 825 -2.09 -14.18 34.52
N ARG A 826 -2.30 -15.44 34.91
CA ARG A 826 -2.14 -15.90 36.32
C ARG A 826 -0.86 -16.70 36.60
N GLY A 827 -0.16 -17.14 35.58
CA GLY A 827 0.99 -18.05 35.66
C GLY A 827 0.60 -19.51 35.42
N PHE A 828 1.56 -20.29 34.90
CA PHE A 828 1.43 -21.72 34.61
C PHE A 828 2.10 -22.58 35.71
N SER A 829 1.68 -23.85 35.82
CA SER A 829 2.36 -24.83 36.68
C SER A 829 3.71 -25.23 36.08
N SER A 830 4.80 -25.00 36.82
CA SER A 830 6.15 -25.44 36.46
C SER A 830 6.27 -26.97 36.47
N SER A 831 6.76 -27.56 35.38
CA SER A 831 6.96 -29.01 35.28
C SER A 831 8.33 -29.45 35.81
N THR A 832 8.50 -30.76 35.99
CA THR A 832 9.82 -31.42 36.21
C THR A 832 10.41 -32.02 34.94
N CYS A 833 9.78 -31.71 33.81
CA CYS A 833 10.06 -32.17 32.45
C CYS A 833 11.29 -31.44 31.86
N GLY A 834 12.12 -32.16 31.09
CA GLY A 834 13.22 -31.56 30.32
C GLY A 834 12.82 -31.25 28.88
N HIS A 835 13.58 -30.39 28.21
CA HIS A 835 13.27 -29.95 26.84
C HIS A 835 13.28 -31.09 25.80
N GLU A 836 13.85 -32.26 26.09
CA GLU A 836 13.71 -33.47 25.26
C GLU A 836 12.27 -34.00 25.15
N LYS A 837 11.35 -33.42 25.93
CA LYS A 837 9.92 -33.74 25.97
C LYS A 837 9.02 -32.54 25.61
N ASP A 838 9.58 -31.47 25.04
CA ASP A 838 8.80 -30.35 24.52
C ASP A 838 7.82 -30.83 23.44
N VAL A 839 6.59 -30.31 23.45
CA VAL A 839 5.53 -30.71 22.50
C VAL A 839 5.47 -29.81 21.27
N GLY A 840 4.83 -30.32 20.23
CA GLY A 840 4.42 -29.50 19.09
C GLY A 840 2.92 -29.56 18.82
N ALA A 841 2.50 -28.67 17.94
CA ALA A 841 1.24 -28.74 17.21
C ALA A 841 1.52 -28.58 15.70
N VAL A 842 0.68 -29.19 14.89
CA VAL A 842 0.58 -28.89 13.45
C VAL A 842 -0.89 -28.70 13.15
N CYS A 843 -1.25 -27.50 12.69
CA CYS A 843 -2.61 -27.12 12.37
C CYS A 843 -2.84 -27.15 10.85
N ALA A 844 -4.10 -27.11 10.43
CA ALA A 844 -4.49 -26.89 9.05
C ALA A 844 -5.55 -25.81 8.95
N ALA A 845 -5.22 -24.77 8.17
CA ALA A 845 -6.18 -23.76 7.77
C ALA A 845 -7.39 -24.41 7.08
N GLN A 846 -8.59 -23.92 7.37
CA GLN A 846 -9.81 -24.49 6.80
C GLN A 846 -9.92 -24.08 5.32
N LEU A 847 -10.33 -25.00 4.45
CA LEU A 847 -10.50 -24.73 3.02
C LEU A 847 -11.99 -24.63 2.66
N ARG A 848 -12.30 -23.82 1.64
CA ARG A 848 -13.58 -23.87 0.91
C ARG A 848 -13.34 -23.68 -0.58
N LEU A 849 -14.30 -24.10 -1.38
CA LEU A 849 -14.30 -23.91 -2.84
C LEU A 849 -15.45 -23.02 -3.26
N VAL A 850 -15.15 -21.97 -4.04
CA VAL A 850 -16.11 -20.92 -4.42
C VAL A 850 -16.23 -20.81 -5.96
N GLY A 851 -17.42 -20.46 -6.45
CA GLY A 851 -17.67 -20.22 -7.88
C GLY A 851 -17.84 -21.46 -8.76
N GLY A 852 -17.56 -22.67 -8.27
CA GLY A 852 -17.80 -23.92 -9.01
C GLY A 852 -19.17 -24.56 -8.76
N SER A 853 -19.41 -25.69 -9.43
CA SER A 853 -20.70 -26.42 -9.45
C SER A 853 -21.15 -27.09 -8.15
N GLY A 854 -20.39 -26.97 -7.06
CA GLY A 854 -20.65 -27.62 -5.78
C GLY A 854 -19.42 -27.60 -4.86
N PRO A 855 -19.51 -28.12 -3.62
CA PRO A 855 -18.48 -27.97 -2.59
C PRO A 855 -17.13 -28.67 -2.89
N CYS A 856 -17.04 -29.38 -4.01
CA CYS A 856 -15.86 -30.13 -4.47
C CYS A 856 -15.26 -29.58 -5.77
N SER A 857 -15.64 -28.36 -6.17
CA SER A 857 -15.15 -27.65 -7.36
C SER A 857 -15.21 -26.14 -7.15
N GLY A 858 -14.17 -25.40 -7.52
CA GLY A 858 -14.16 -23.94 -7.42
C GLY A 858 -12.75 -23.36 -7.28
N ARG A 859 -12.68 -22.04 -7.16
CA ARG A 859 -11.49 -21.31 -6.67
C ARG A 859 -11.18 -21.80 -5.25
N VAL A 860 -9.89 -22.01 -4.96
CA VAL A 860 -9.44 -22.40 -3.62
C VAL A 860 -9.41 -21.16 -2.73
N GLU A 861 -10.10 -21.23 -1.61
CA GLU A 861 -10.01 -20.22 -0.56
C GLU A 861 -9.62 -20.85 0.76
N VAL A 862 -8.74 -20.17 1.48
CA VAL A 862 -8.10 -20.59 2.73
C VAL A 862 -8.58 -19.65 3.84
N HIS A 863 -8.99 -20.21 4.98
CA HIS A 863 -9.33 -19.45 6.17
C HIS A 863 -8.17 -19.45 7.16
N TYR A 864 -7.58 -18.27 7.36
CA TYR A 864 -6.40 -18.05 8.18
C TYR A 864 -6.51 -16.68 8.86
N LYS A 865 -6.09 -16.57 10.13
CA LYS A 865 -6.17 -15.32 10.93
C LYS A 865 -7.59 -14.71 11.02
N GLY A 866 -8.62 -15.54 10.81
CA GLY A 866 -10.03 -15.16 10.87
C GLY A 866 -10.63 -14.63 9.57
N GLU A 867 -9.85 -14.62 8.48
CA GLU A 867 -10.29 -14.13 7.17
C GLU A 867 -10.12 -15.18 6.07
N TRP A 868 -11.00 -15.10 5.07
CA TRP A 868 -10.91 -15.92 3.87
C TRP A 868 -10.07 -15.21 2.81
N GLY A 869 -8.96 -15.83 2.42
CA GLY A 869 -8.12 -15.41 1.32
C GLY A 869 -8.02 -16.48 0.23
N THR A 870 -7.29 -16.16 -0.82
CA THR A 870 -7.15 -16.94 -2.07
C THR A 870 -5.78 -17.64 -2.15
N VAL A 871 -5.54 -18.42 -3.20
CA VAL A 871 -4.28 -19.10 -3.49
C VAL A 871 -3.87 -18.74 -4.92
N CYS A 872 -2.59 -18.43 -5.18
CA CYS A 872 -2.09 -18.15 -6.53
C CYS A 872 -1.89 -19.43 -7.37
N ASP A 873 -1.97 -19.30 -8.70
CA ASP A 873 -1.80 -20.38 -9.67
C ASP A 873 -0.34 -20.65 -10.08
N ASP A 874 0.62 -19.86 -9.57
CA ASP A 874 2.05 -20.09 -9.77
C ASP A 874 2.49 -21.43 -9.12
N GLU A 875 3.15 -22.26 -9.93
CA GLU A 875 3.46 -23.68 -9.65
C GLU A 875 2.26 -24.58 -9.27
N TRP A 876 1.02 -24.17 -9.54
CA TRP A 876 -0.20 -24.91 -9.15
C TRP A 876 -0.48 -26.15 -10.01
N GLU A 877 0.07 -27.30 -9.60
CA GLU A 877 -0.07 -28.57 -10.30
C GLU A 877 -1.19 -29.50 -9.75
N LEU A 878 -1.39 -30.64 -10.43
CA LEU A 878 -2.38 -31.66 -10.05
C LEU A 878 -2.17 -32.25 -8.62
N PRO A 879 -0.93 -32.45 -8.10
CA PRO A 879 -0.73 -32.89 -6.72
C PRO A 879 -1.30 -31.91 -5.68
N ASN A 880 -1.18 -30.60 -5.93
CA ASN A 880 -1.71 -29.54 -5.08
C ASN A 880 -3.23 -29.63 -4.96
N ALA A 881 -3.89 -29.77 -6.11
CA ALA A 881 -5.32 -30.03 -6.15
C ALA A 881 -5.68 -31.34 -5.44
N ASP A 882 -4.86 -32.39 -5.52
CA ASP A 882 -5.14 -33.67 -4.88
C ASP A 882 -5.13 -33.55 -3.34
N VAL A 883 -4.20 -32.77 -2.78
CA VAL A 883 -4.16 -32.45 -1.35
C VAL A 883 -5.39 -31.64 -0.93
N VAL A 884 -5.80 -30.63 -1.69
CA VAL A 884 -7.06 -29.87 -1.44
C VAL A 884 -8.28 -30.81 -1.45
N CYS A 885 -8.38 -31.67 -2.46
CA CYS A 885 -9.49 -32.61 -2.60
C CYS A 885 -9.54 -33.66 -1.48
N LYS A 886 -8.37 -34.12 -1.00
CA LYS A 886 -8.22 -34.99 0.17
C LYS A 886 -8.66 -34.27 1.45
N GLN A 887 -8.14 -33.08 1.71
CA GLN A 887 -8.42 -32.29 2.91
C GLN A 887 -9.91 -31.93 3.04
N LEU A 888 -10.59 -31.66 1.91
CA LEU A 888 -12.04 -31.41 1.85
C LEU A 888 -12.91 -32.68 1.90
N GLY A 889 -12.31 -33.88 1.91
CA GLY A 889 -13.06 -35.15 1.82
C GLY A 889 -13.74 -35.41 0.47
N CYS A 890 -13.37 -34.63 -0.56
CA CYS A 890 -13.93 -34.66 -1.91
C CYS A 890 -13.32 -35.74 -2.83
N GLY A 891 -12.42 -36.57 -2.30
CA GLY A 891 -11.71 -37.62 -3.02
C GLY A 891 -10.40 -37.12 -3.61
N HIS A 892 -10.07 -37.58 -4.82
CA HIS A 892 -8.88 -37.13 -5.56
C HIS A 892 -9.19 -35.98 -6.51
N ALA A 893 -8.15 -35.29 -6.97
CA ALA A 893 -8.25 -34.27 -8.02
C ALA A 893 -8.50 -34.87 -9.41
N VAL A 894 -9.20 -34.08 -10.21
CA VAL A 894 -9.49 -34.32 -11.63
C VAL A 894 -8.77 -33.27 -12.49
N SER A 895 -8.68 -32.04 -12.00
CA SER A 895 -7.89 -30.96 -12.59
C SER A 895 -7.52 -29.89 -11.57
N ALA A 896 -6.45 -29.17 -11.85
CA ALA A 896 -6.05 -27.92 -11.19
C ALA A 896 -6.23 -26.75 -12.19
N PRO A 897 -7.42 -26.12 -12.31
CA PRO A 897 -7.59 -24.94 -13.14
C PRO A 897 -6.81 -23.74 -12.59
N THR A 898 -6.23 -22.97 -13.50
CA THR A 898 -5.43 -21.77 -13.21
C THR A 898 -6.23 -20.51 -13.57
N SER A 899 -5.65 -19.35 -13.30
CA SER A 899 -5.97 -18.05 -13.90
C SER A 899 -7.41 -17.60 -13.67
N ALA A 900 -7.86 -17.71 -12.42
CA ALA A 900 -9.18 -17.34 -11.94
C ALA A 900 -10.35 -17.99 -12.72
N HIS A 901 -10.20 -19.26 -13.12
CA HIS A 901 -11.20 -20.03 -13.89
C HIS A 901 -12.63 -19.97 -13.29
N PHE A 902 -12.75 -19.96 -11.96
CA PHE A 902 -14.04 -19.87 -11.26
C PHE A 902 -14.43 -18.45 -10.86
N GLY A 903 -13.89 -17.46 -11.58
CA GLY A 903 -13.98 -16.05 -11.26
C GLY A 903 -12.89 -15.60 -10.28
N ARG A 904 -12.66 -14.29 -10.25
CA ARG A 904 -11.75 -13.62 -9.31
C ARG A 904 -12.32 -13.62 -7.89
N GLY A 905 -11.44 -13.71 -6.91
CA GLY A 905 -11.71 -13.56 -5.48
C GLY A 905 -11.62 -12.12 -5.01
N SER A 906 -11.48 -11.97 -3.69
CA SER A 906 -11.41 -10.69 -2.99
C SER A 906 -10.83 -10.91 -1.59
N GLY A 907 -9.92 -10.03 -1.16
CA GLY A 907 -9.22 -10.14 0.13
C GLY A 907 -7.75 -10.55 -0.08
N PRO A 908 -7.07 -11.08 0.94
CA PRO A 908 -5.67 -11.49 0.79
C PRO A 908 -5.50 -12.68 -0.17
N ILE A 909 -4.32 -12.79 -0.77
CA ILE A 909 -3.80 -14.03 -1.36
C ILE A 909 -2.92 -14.66 -0.28
N TRP A 910 -3.36 -15.80 0.28
CA TRP A 910 -2.73 -16.38 1.48
C TRP A 910 -1.58 -17.33 1.17
N LEU A 911 -1.60 -17.99 0.01
CA LEU A 911 -0.59 -18.96 -0.41
C LEU A 911 -0.22 -18.73 -1.87
N ASP A 912 1.05 -18.94 -2.18
CA ASP A 912 1.68 -18.74 -3.48
C ASP A 912 2.76 -19.82 -3.70
N ASN A 913 3.20 -20.03 -4.95
CA ASN A 913 4.30 -20.92 -5.34
C ASN A 913 4.25 -22.29 -4.61
N VAL A 914 3.05 -22.87 -4.54
CA VAL A 914 2.79 -24.04 -3.70
C VAL A 914 3.30 -25.30 -4.41
N ARG A 915 4.02 -26.18 -3.70
CA ARG A 915 4.53 -27.45 -4.23
C ARG A 915 4.17 -28.61 -3.30
N CYS A 916 3.22 -29.43 -3.72
CA CYS A 916 2.83 -30.63 -2.99
C CYS A 916 3.41 -31.89 -3.66
N SER A 917 3.83 -32.89 -2.88
CA SER A 917 4.11 -34.24 -3.39
C SER A 917 2.82 -35.01 -3.73
N GLY A 918 1.71 -34.61 -3.12
CA GLY A 918 0.40 -35.28 -3.20
C GLY A 918 0.11 -36.15 -1.97
N ASP A 919 1.11 -36.51 -1.16
CA ASP A 919 0.93 -37.33 0.04
C ASP A 919 0.69 -36.49 1.32
N GLU A 920 0.70 -35.16 1.22
CA GLU A 920 0.39 -34.25 2.33
C GLU A 920 -1.06 -34.38 2.81
N SER A 921 -1.28 -34.15 4.11
CA SER A 921 -2.61 -34.26 4.73
C SER A 921 -3.40 -32.94 4.74
N ALA A 922 -2.74 -31.82 4.48
CA ALA A 922 -3.35 -30.50 4.30
C ALA A 922 -2.47 -29.63 3.38
N LEU A 923 -3.07 -28.67 2.68
CA LEU A 923 -2.38 -27.80 1.73
C LEU A 923 -1.23 -27.00 2.39
N THR A 924 -1.43 -26.61 3.65
CA THR A 924 -0.49 -25.85 4.49
C THR A 924 0.71 -26.69 4.99
N GLN A 925 0.89 -27.90 4.48
CA GLN A 925 2.04 -28.76 4.78
C GLN A 925 3.01 -28.91 3.60
N CYS A 926 2.57 -28.46 2.41
CA CYS A 926 3.36 -28.44 1.19
C CYS A 926 4.57 -27.47 1.32
N GLU A 927 5.38 -27.34 0.27
CA GLU A 927 6.40 -26.28 0.20
C GLU A 927 5.73 -25.02 -0.37
N HIS A 928 5.87 -23.87 0.31
CA HIS A 928 5.33 -22.57 -0.08
C HIS A 928 6.06 -21.45 0.70
N PRO A 929 5.98 -20.16 0.29
CA PRO A 929 6.43 -19.00 1.06
C PRO A 929 5.65 -18.80 2.38
N ASP A 930 6.02 -17.81 3.19
CA ASP A 930 5.25 -17.48 4.40
C ASP A 930 3.84 -16.96 4.02
N PHE A 931 2.84 -17.18 4.89
CA PHE A 931 1.45 -16.84 4.56
C PHE A 931 1.27 -15.35 4.24
N GLY A 932 0.75 -15.05 3.05
CA GLY A 932 0.59 -13.69 2.53
C GLY A 932 1.77 -13.18 1.68
N GLU A 933 2.94 -13.83 1.72
CA GLU A 933 4.04 -13.52 0.81
C GLU A 933 3.71 -14.05 -0.60
N ASN A 934 3.40 -13.12 -1.52
CA ASN A 934 3.04 -13.43 -2.90
C ASN A 934 3.35 -12.21 -3.80
N ASN A 935 3.40 -12.43 -5.12
CA ASN A 935 3.57 -11.39 -6.14
C ASN A 935 2.37 -11.30 -7.11
N CYS A 936 1.28 -12.03 -6.83
CA CYS A 936 0.16 -12.26 -7.73
C CYS A 936 -0.97 -11.22 -7.56
N GLY A 937 -1.95 -11.23 -8.46
CA GLY A 937 -3.26 -10.62 -8.24
C GLY A 937 -4.39 -11.62 -8.44
N HIS A 938 -5.64 -11.25 -8.14
CA HIS A 938 -6.80 -12.13 -8.36
C HIS A 938 -7.10 -12.45 -9.85
N GLY A 939 -6.21 -12.12 -10.79
CA GLY A 939 -6.21 -12.71 -12.13
C GLY A 939 -5.64 -14.13 -12.15
N GLU A 940 -4.80 -14.45 -11.15
CA GLU A 940 -4.03 -15.68 -10.97
C GLU A 940 -4.64 -16.60 -9.89
N ASP A 941 -5.90 -16.40 -9.47
CA ASP A 941 -6.50 -17.25 -8.42
C ASP A 941 -6.62 -18.72 -8.88
N ALA A 942 -6.01 -19.63 -8.10
CA ALA A 942 -6.02 -21.06 -8.31
C ALA A 942 -7.39 -21.71 -8.04
N GLY A 943 -7.71 -22.76 -8.80
CA GLY A 943 -8.90 -23.56 -8.63
C GLY A 943 -8.62 -25.07 -8.59
N VAL A 944 -9.64 -25.83 -8.22
CA VAL A 944 -9.64 -27.31 -8.29
C VAL A 944 -10.97 -27.84 -8.79
N VAL A 945 -10.92 -29.05 -9.36
CA VAL A 945 -12.09 -29.91 -9.55
C VAL A 945 -11.75 -31.29 -8.99
N CYS A 946 -12.51 -31.74 -8.00
CA CYS A 946 -12.34 -33.06 -7.39
C CYS A 946 -13.32 -34.08 -7.98
N ILE A 947 -13.06 -35.38 -7.79
CA ILE A 947 -13.99 -36.46 -8.19
C ILE A 947 -15.40 -36.23 -7.61
N GLY A 948 -15.50 -35.71 -6.37
CA GLY A 948 -16.76 -35.38 -5.72
C GLY A 948 -17.64 -34.33 -6.42
N ALA A 949 -17.11 -33.51 -7.34
CA ALA A 949 -17.88 -32.54 -8.11
C ALA A 949 -18.37 -33.04 -9.47
N LEU A 950 -17.91 -34.20 -9.93
CA LEU A 950 -18.30 -34.71 -11.24
C LEU A 950 -19.79 -35.11 -11.25
N ASN A 951 -20.59 -34.39 -12.05
CA ASN A 951 -22.03 -34.63 -12.18
C ASN A 951 -22.34 -36.09 -12.56
N LYS A 952 -23.15 -36.77 -11.75
CA LYS A 952 -23.60 -38.15 -12.03
C LYS A 952 -24.41 -38.15 -13.33
N PRO A 953 -24.08 -39.00 -14.32
CA PRO A 953 -24.81 -39.05 -15.58
C PRO A 953 -26.25 -39.49 -15.33
N GLN A 954 -27.22 -38.74 -15.85
CA GLN A 954 -28.64 -39.00 -15.71
C GLN A 954 -29.11 -39.96 -16.81
N LEU A 955 -29.71 -41.07 -16.41
CA LEU A 955 -30.32 -42.07 -17.28
C LEU A 955 -31.82 -41.78 -17.38
N THR A 956 -32.29 -41.59 -18.62
CA THR A 956 -33.70 -41.45 -18.98
C THR A 956 -34.15 -42.59 -19.89
N LEU A 957 -35.41 -43.04 -19.73
CA LEU A 957 -36.01 -44.11 -20.51
C LEU A 957 -37.17 -43.54 -21.34
N SER A 958 -37.10 -43.69 -22.66
CA SER A 958 -38.18 -43.34 -23.60
C SER A 958 -38.73 -44.62 -24.26
N PRO A 959 -40.05 -44.83 -24.33
CA PRO A 959 -41.13 -43.92 -23.88
C PRO A 959 -41.39 -43.92 -22.36
N GLY A 960 -40.71 -44.77 -21.59
CA GLY A 960 -40.82 -44.80 -20.12
C GLY A 960 -40.23 -46.08 -19.48
N PRO A 961 -40.33 -46.23 -18.15
CA PRO A 961 -39.83 -47.41 -17.42
C PRO A 961 -40.73 -48.66 -17.54
N VAL A 962 -41.96 -48.51 -18.06
CA VAL A 962 -42.91 -49.61 -18.28
C VAL A 962 -43.30 -49.67 -19.76
N VAL A 963 -42.77 -50.66 -20.47
CA VAL A 963 -42.87 -50.80 -21.92
C VAL A 963 -43.55 -52.12 -22.29
N ASN A 964 -44.08 -52.23 -23.51
CA ASN A 964 -44.62 -53.50 -23.99
C ASN A 964 -43.54 -54.35 -24.68
N TRP A 965 -43.70 -55.67 -24.62
CA TRP A 965 -42.90 -56.63 -25.37
C TRP A 965 -42.91 -56.30 -26.87
N GLY A 966 -41.74 -56.24 -27.49
CA GLY A 966 -41.57 -55.88 -28.90
C GLY A 966 -41.60 -54.38 -29.22
N GLU A 967 -41.74 -53.48 -28.24
CA GLU A 967 -41.59 -52.03 -28.48
C GLU A 967 -40.11 -51.61 -28.57
N ARG A 968 -39.86 -50.50 -29.27
CA ARG A 968 -38.57 -49.81 -29.30
C ARG A 968 -38.38 -49.05 -27.99
N VAL A 969 -37.20 -49.17 -27.40
CA VAL A 969 -36.82 -48.44 -26.17
C VAL A 969 -35.54 -47.69 -26.41
N GLU A 970 -35.50 -46.44 -25.94
CA GLU A 970 -34.34 -45.56 -26.05
C GLU A 970 -33.89 -45.17 -24.65
N ILE A 971 -32.68 -45.57 -24.30
CA ILE A 971 -32.04 -45.30 -23.02
C ILE A 971 -31.03 -44.19 -23.27
N THR A 972 -31.32 -42.97 -22.82
CA THR A 972 -30.44 -41.82 -23.01
C THR A 972 -29.72 -41.50 -21.72
N CYS A 973 -28.40 -41.63 -21.73
CA CYS A 973 -27.52 -41.08 -20.71
C CYS A 973 -27.23 -39.61 -21.06
N THR A 974 -27.34 -38.70 -20.09
CA THR A 974 -26.93 -37.29 -20.23
C THR A 974 -26.00 -36.89 -19.09
N VAL A 975 -25.09 -35.93 -19.30
CA VAL A 975 -24.18 -35.42 -18.27
C VAL A 975 -23.90 -33.94 -18.49
N LEU A 976 -24.37 -33.10 -17.56
CA LEU A 976 -24.09 -31.67 -17.57
C LEU A 976 -22.62 -31.44 -17.25
N THR A 977 -21.83 -31.04 -18.23
CA THR A 977 -20.39 -30.78 -18.07
C THR A 977 -19.93 -29.77 -19.12
N GLU A 978 -19.12 -28.79 -18.70
CA GLU A 978 -18.61 -27.70 -19.55
C GLU A 978 -17.70 -28.21 -20.69
N HIS A 979 -17.16 -29.43 -20.55
CA HIS A 979 -16.26 -30.04 -21.52
C HIS A 979 -16.98 -31.16 -22.29
N LEU A 980 -17.67 -30.79 -23.36
CA LEU A 980 -18.28 -31.69 -24.35
C LEU A 980 -17.30 -32.75 -24.89
N GLY A 981 -17.82 -33.91 -25.30
CA GLY A 981 -17.04 -35.04 -25.85
C GLY A 981 -16.56 -36.08 -24.83
N GLY A 982 -17.08 -37.30 -24.92
CA GLY A 982 -16.69 -38.45 -24.07
C GLY A 982 -17.43 -39.76 -24.38
N THR A 983 -17.10 -40.83 -23.66
CA THR A 983 -17.68 -42.18 -23.83
C THR A 983 -18.69 -42.48 -22.73
N PHE A 984 -19.95 -42.70 -23.12
CA PHE A 984 -20.98 -43.21 -22.22
C PHE A 984 -20.98 -44.73 -22.22
N ILE A 985 -21.24 -45.31 -21.06
CA ILE A 985 -21.26 -46.76 -20.85
C ILE A 985 -22.55 -47.14 -20.13
N LEU A 986 -23.42 -47.88 -20.81
CA LEU A 986 -24.66 -48.41 -20.26
C LEU A 986 -24.41 -49.82 -19.68
N LYS A 987 -24.73 -50.03 -18.40
CA LYS A 987 -24.59 -51.31 -17.69
C LYS A 987 -25.93 -51.77 -17.09
N ARG A 988 -26.04 -53.07 -16.77
CA ARG A 988 -27.23 -53.67 -16.13
C ARG A 988 -26.87 -54.53 -14.92
N LEU A 989 -27.62 -54.38 -13.83
CA LEU A 989 -27.49 -55.14 -12.60
C LEU A 989 -28.61 -56.19 -12.44
N PRO A 990 -28.30 -57.40 -11.93
CA PRO A 990 -26.98 -58.04 -11.87
C PRO A 990 -26.59 -58.64 -13.24
N GLY A 991 -25.32 -58.55 -13.63
CA GLY A 991 -24.82 -59.21 -14.84
C GLY A 991 -23.55 -58.57 -15.42
N THR A 992 -23.13 -59.08 -16.58
CA THR A 992 -21.96 -58.60 -17.35
C THR A 992 -22.35 -57.73 -18.56
N PHE A 993 -23.64 -57.39 -18.71
CA PHE A 993 -24.13 -56.58 -19.83
C PHE A 993 -23.52 -55.17 -19.80
N LYS A 994 -22.91 -54.77 -20.91
CA LYS A 994 -22.25 -53.48 -21.14
C LYS A 994 -22.46 -53.06 -22.59
N MET A 995 -22.85 -51.82 -22.83
CA MET A 995 -22.77 -51.16 -24.14
C MET A 995 -21.98 -49.86 -23.98
N GLU A 996 -21.16 -49.50 -24.99
CA GLU A 996 -20.39 -48.27 -25.00
C GLU A 996 -20.79 -47.41 -26.21
N LYS A 997 -20.82 -46.09 -26.04
CA LYS A 997 -21.08 -45.14 -27.11
C LYS A 997 -20.32 -43.84 -26.87
N TYR A 998 -19.44 -43.46 -27.79
CA TYR A 998 -18.87 -42.12 -27.82
C TYR A 998 -19.93 -41.10 -28.28
N SER A 999 -19.91 -39.92 -27.69
CA SER A 999 -20.68 -38.76 -28.13
C SER A 999 -19.85 -37.51 -27.99
N GLU A 1000 -19.93 -36.64 -29.00
CA GLU A 1000 -19.37 -35.28 -28.94
C GLU A 1000 -20.25 -34.36 -28.08
N ASN A 1001 -21.52 -34.72 -27.86
CA ASN A 1001 -22.47 -33.95 -27.07
C ASN A 1001 -22.56 -34.46 -25.62
N GLU A 1002 -23.21 -33.67 -24.76
CA GLU A 1002 -23.57 -34.01 -23.36
C GLU A 1002 -24.50 -35.24 -23.21
N ALA A 1003 -24.92 -35.88 -24.30
CA ALA A 1003 -25.90 -36.97 -24.30
C ALA A 1003 -25.52 -38.11 -25.24
N ALA A 1004 -25.86 -39.35 -24.85
CA ALA A 1004 -25.77 -40.55 -25.68
C ALA A 1004 -26.98 -41.48 -25.52
N THR A 1005 -27.73 -41.65 -26.60
CA THR A 1005 -28.87 -42.58 -26.68
C THR A 1005 -28.44 -43.97 -27.15
N PHE A 1006 -28.78 -44.99 -26.37
CA PHE A 1006 -28.71 -46.41 -26.68
C PHE A 1006 -30.09 -46.89 -27.12
N VAL A 1007 -30.19 -47.44 -28.34
CA VAL A 1007 -31.48 -47.84 -28.95
C VAL A 1007 -31.61 -49.35 -28.93
N PHE A 1008 -32.67 -49.84 -28.30
CA PHE A 1008 -33.12 -51.23 -28.35
C PHE A 1008 -34.27 -51.30 -29.37
N PRO A 1009 -34.08 -51.88 -30.58
CA PRO A 1009 -35.10 -51.83 -31.63
C PRO A 1009 -36.40 -52.56 -31.27
N THR A 1010 -36.28 -53.62 -30.47
CA THR A 1010 -37.36 -54.46 -29.91
C THR A 1010 -36.87 -55.00 -28.57
N VAL A 1011 -37.65 -54.88 -27.50
CA VAL A 1011 -37.32 -55.47 -26.18
C VAL A 1011 -38.13 -56.73 -25.87
N ASP A 1012 -37.49 -57.73 -25.27
CA ASP A 1012 -38.16 -58.91 -24.71
C ASP A 1012 -37.93 -59.03 -23.18
N PHE A 1013 -38.27 -60.17 -22.58
CA PHE A 1013 -38.14 -60.36 -21.14
C PHE A 1013 -36.68 -60.46 -20.63
N THR A 1014 -35.70 -60.57 -21.52
CA THR A 1014 -34.26 -60.61 -21.22
C THR A 1014 -33.62 -59.22 -21.14
N GLU A 1015 -34.27 -58.19 -21.69
CA GLU A 1015 -33.95 -56.77 -21.46
C GLU A 1015 -34.46 -56.26 -20.11
N LYS A 1016 -35.33 -57.00 -19.39
CA LYS A 1016 -35.77 -56.58 -18.05
C LYS A 1016 -34.56 -56.46 -17.10
N GLY A 1017 -34.43 -55.32 -16.42
CA GLY A 1017 -33.48 -55.17 -15.31
C GLY A 1017 -33.24 -53.72 -14.91
N SER A 1018 -32.34 -53.55 -13.92
CA SER A 1018 -31.91 -52.25 -13.44
C SER A 1018 -30.70 -51.77 -14.23
N TYR A 1019 -30.86 -50.69 -15.00
CA TYR A 1019 -29.81 -50.09 -15.82
C TYR A 1019 -29.21 -48.87 -15.13
N PHE A 1020 -27.93 -48.58 -15.42
CA PHE A 1020 -27.26 -47.35 -15.02
C PHE A 1020 -26.22 -46.92 -16.06
N CYS A 1021 -25.89 -45.63 -16.06
CA CYS A 1021 -24.86 -45.05 -16.91
C CYS A 1021 -23.56 -44.81 -16.12
N GLU A 1022 -22.42 -45.01 -16.77
CA GLU A 1022 -21.14 -44.41 -16.43
C GLU A 1022 -20.73 -43.49 -17.59
N TYR A 1023 -19.89 -42.49 -17.31
CA TYR A 1023 -19.31 -41.60 -18.33
C TYR A 1023 -17.80 -41.52 -18.13
N GLN A 1024 -17.05 -41.65 -19.22
CA GLN A 1024 -15.59 -41.65 -19.24
C GLN A 1024 -15.08 -40.64 -20.26
N LYS A 1025 -14.30 -39.66 -19.82
CA LYS A 1025 -13.62 -38.73 -20.72
C LYS A 1025 -12.14 -39.10 -20.83
N ARG A 1026 -11.66 -39.27 -22.07
CA ARG A 1026 -10.23 -39.47 -22.36
C ARG A 1026 -9.62 -38.15 -22.77
N LEU A 1027 -8.67 -37.67 -21.98
CA LEU A 1027 -7.75 -36.60 -22.32
C LEU A 1027 -6.42 -37.22 -22.79
N PRO A 1028 -5.49 -36.46 -23.41
CA PRO A 1028 -4.25 -37.03 -23.95
C PRO A 1028 -3.41 -37.83 -22.93
N ASN A 1029 -3.41 -37.41 -21.66
CA ASN A 1029 -2.59 -38.01 -20.60
C ASN A 1029 -3.40 -38.73 -19.49
N GLN A 1030 -4.74 -38.69 -19.51
CA GLN A 1030 -5.57 -39.17 -18.38
C GLN A 1030 -6.95 -39.65 -18.84
N VAL A 1031 -7.55 -40.59 -18.09
CA VAL A 1031 -8.95 -41.01 -18.28
C VAL A 1031 -9.76 -40.67 -17.02
N ILE A 1032 -10.64 -39.68 -17.15
CA ILE A 1032 -11.54 -39.23 -16.10
C ILE A 1032 -12.77 -40.15 -16.08
N ASN A 1033 -13.05 -40.77 -14.94
CA ASN A 1033 -14.22 -41.61 -14.71
C ASN A 1033 -15.22 -40.86 -13.83
N TYR A 1034 -16.42 -40.59 -14.34
CA TYR A 1034 -17.47 -39.91 -13.57
C TYR A 1034 -18.15 -40.90 -12.62
N PRO A 1035 -18.64 -40.45 -11.45
CA PRO A 1035 -19.33 -41.30 -10.49
C PRO A 1035 -20.59 -41.92 -11.09
N GLN A 1036 -20.98 -43.10 -10.56
CA GLN A 1036 -22.09 -43.88 -11.11
C GLN A 1036 -23.40 -43.06 -11.22
N GLY A 1037 -24.03 -43.13 -12.39
CA GLY A 1037 -25.32 -42.51 -12.67
C GLY A 1037 -26.48 -43.09 -11.83
N ASN A 1038 -27.64 -42.44 -11.93
CA ASN A 1038 -28.86 -42.97 -11.33
C ASN A 1038 -29.24 -44.32 -11.98
N ILE A 1039 -29.93 -45.15 -11.20
CA ILE A 1039 -30.44 -46.43 -11.64
C ILE A 1039 -31.89 -46.26 -12.11
N ALA A 1040 -32.24 -46.84 -13.26
CA ALA A 1040 -33.62 -46.95 -13.73
C ALA A 1040 -33.98 -48.42 -13.99
N GLU A 1041 -35.13 -48.89 -13.49
CA GLU A 1041 -35.65 -50.23 -13.82
C GLU A 1041 -36.43 -50.18 -15.13
N LEU A 1042 -35.98 -50.95 -16.12
CA LEU A 1042 -36.75 -51.22 -17.33
C LEU A 1042 -37.63 -52.45 -17.09
N SER A 1043 -38.94 -52.26 -17.11
CA SER A 1043 -39.92 -53.32 -16.93
C SER A 1043 -40.67 -53.61 -18.24
N VAL A 1044 -40.46 -54.81 -18.79
CA VAL A 1044 -41.14 -55.28 -20.00
C VAL A 1044 -42.41 -56.02 -19.63
N THR A 1045 -43.53 -55.51 -20.13
CA THR A 1045 -44.90 -55.97 -19.84
C THR A 1045 -45.60 -56.41 -21.12
N VAL A 1046 -46.81 -56.97 -21.00
CA VAL A 1046 -47.69 -57.25 -22.14
C VAL A 1046 -49.05 -56.65 -21.81
N LYS A 1047 -49.37 -55.49 -22.38
CA LYS A 1047 -50.73 -54.95 -22.36
C LYS A 1047 -51.49 -55.52 -23.57
N LEU A 1048 -52.68 -56.05 -23.30
CA LEU A 1048 -53.63 -56.52 -24.30
C LEU A 1048 -54.89 -55.64 -24.19
N GLU A 1049 -55.40 -55.18 -25.33
CA GLU A 1049 -56.58 -54.31 -25.34
C GLU A 1049 -57.84 -55.04 -24.84
N THR A 1050 -58.73 -54.29 -24.19
CA THR A 1050 -60.08 -54.76 -23.83
C THR A 1050 -60.79 -55.27 -25.08
N PRO A 1051 -61.13 -56.58 -25.16
CA PRO A 1051 -61.85 -57.08 -26.30
C PRO A 1051 -63.25 -56.51 -26.33
N SER A 1052 -63.73 -56.16 -27.52
CA SER A 1052 -65.14 -55.87 -27.77
C SER A 1052 -65.92 -57.17 -27.84
N ILE A 1053 -67.04 -57.22 -27.13
CA ILE A 1053 -68.09 -58.23 -27.33
C ILE A 1053 -69.16 -57.61 -28.25
N SER A 1054 -69.62 -58.38 -29.23
CA SER A 1054 -70.62 -57.94 -30.20
C SER A 1054 -71.42 -59.13 -30.72
N LEU A 1055 -72.53 -58.86 -31.38
CA LEU A 1055 -73.42 -59.87 -31.95
C LEU A 1055 -73.28 -59.89 -33.47
N SER A 1056 -73.11 -61.08 -34.01
CA SER A 1056 -73.05 -61.35 -35.45
C SER A 1056 -74.27 -62.16 -35.89
N SER A 1057 -74.94 -61.68 -36.94
CA SER A 1057 -75.97 -62.42 -37.66
C SER A 1057 -75.36 -63.06 -38.91
N PRO A 1058 -75.49 -64.38 -39.13
CA PRO A 1058 -74.88 -65.07 -40.27
C PRO A 1058 -75.44 -64.65 -41.65
N HIS A 1059 -76.44 -63.76 -41.70
CA HIS A 1059 -77.08 -63.31 -42.94
C HIS A 1059 -76.99 -61.79 -43.19
N SER A 1060 -76.29 -61.03 -42.33
CA SER A 1060 -76.14 -59.57 -42.50
C SER A 1060 -74.91 -59.05 -41.79
N MET A 1061 -74.07 -58.28 -42.49
CA MET A 1061 -72.79 -57.74 -42.00
C MET A 1061 -72.99 -56.50 -41.08
N VAL A 1062 -73.90 -56.61 -40.12
CA VAL A 1062 -74.24 -55.57 -39.14
C VAL A 1062 -73.66 -55.98 -37.79
N ILE A 1063 -72.58 -55.33 -37.38
CA ILE A 1063 -72.01 -55.48 -36.04
C ILE A 1063 -72.87 -54.65 -35.08
N TYR A 1064 -73.52 -55.30 -34.12
CA TYR A 1064 -74.32 -54.62 -33.09
C TYR A 1064 -73.73 -54.94 -31.71
N SER A 1065 -73.46 -53.90 -30.92
CA SER A 1065 -72.89 -54.01 -29.57
C SER A 1065 -73.83 -53.39 -28.52
N PRO A 1066 -74.99 -54.01 -28.25
CA PRO A 1066 -75.87 -53.58 -27.17
C PRO A 1066 -75.37 -54.13 -25.83
N ASP A 1067 -75.53 -53.40 -24.73
CA ASP A 1067 -75.20 -53.95 -23.40
C ASP A 1067 -76.19 -55.07 -22.98
N LYS A 1068 -77.35 -55.19 -23.66
CA LYS A 1068 -78.38 -56.22 -23.43
C LYS A 1068 -79.11 -56.65 -24.72
N ILE A 1069 -79.32 -57.95 -24.90
CA ILE A 1069 -80.15 -58.53 -25.98
C ILE A 1069 -81.24 -59.47 -25.42
N SER A 1070 -82.39 -59.48 -26.08
CA SER A 1070 -83.45 -60.48 -25.91
C SER A 1070 -83.50 -61.39 -27.14
N VAL A 1071 -83.17 -62.67 -26.99
CA VAL A 1071 -83.19 -63.68 -28.08
C VAL A 1071 -84.40 -64.61 -27.89
N LYS A 1072 -85.05 -65.06 -28.97
CA LYS A 1072 -86.15 -66.03 -28.88
C LYS A 1072 -85.61 -67.45 -28.69
N GLU A 1073 -86.23 -68.21 -27.79
CA GLU A 1073 -85.93 -69.64 -27.62
C GLU A 1073 -86.01 -70.41 -28.94
N GLY A 1074 -85.05 -71.31 -29.19
CA GLY A 1074 -84.87 -72.03 -30.45
C GLY A 1074 -84.14 -71.27 -31.56
N SER A 1075 -83.78 -69.98 -31.36
CA SER A 1075 -83.02 -69.21 -32.37
C SER A 1075 -81.53 -69.55 -32.35
N ALA A 1076 -80.89 -69.49 -33.52
CA ALA A 1076 -79.43 -69.48 -33.65
C ALA A 1076 -78.89 -68.05 -33.55
N PHE A 1077 -77.77 -67.86 -32.84
CA PHE A 1077 -77.04 -66.59 -32.82
C PHE A 1077 -75.54 -66.83 -32.62
N SER A 1078 -74.70 -65.82 -32.89
CA SER A 1078 -73.26 -65.91 -32.62
C SER A 1078 -72.76 -64.68 -31.89
N ILE A 1079 -71.94 -64.91 -30.85
CA ILE A 1079 -71.20 -63.87 -30.15
C ILE A 1079 -69.84 -63.74 -30.84
N THR A 1080 -69.53 -62.53 -31.31
CA THR A 1080 -68.19 -62.18 -31.80
C THR A 1080 -67.42 -61.50 -30.67
N CYS A 1081 -66.37 -62.17 -30.21
CA CYS A 1081 -65.29 -61.48 -29.50
C CYS A 1081 -64.32 -60.93 -30.53
N SER A 1082 -63.91 -59.66 -30.44
CA SER A 1082 -62.86 -59.10 -31.29
C SER A 1082 -62.02 -58.04 -30.58
N THR A 1083 -60.74 -57.94 -30.92
CA THR A 1083 -59.79 -56.99 -30.31
C THR A 1083 -58.71 -56.57 -31.30
N HIS A 1084 -58.07 -55.44 -31.03
CA HIS A 1084 -56.78 -55.13 -31.66
C HIS A 1084 -55.64 -55.69 -30.81
N SER A 1085 -54.73 -56.41 -31.46
CA SER A 1085 -53.56 -57.02 -30.83
C SER A 1085 -52.37 -56.91 -31.78
N ARG A 1086 -51.22 -56.48 -31.26
CA ARG A 1086 -49.94 -56.55 -31.99
C ARG A 1086 -49.33 -57.95 -31.97
N TYR A 1087 -49.87 -58.86 -31.15
CA TYR A 1087 -49.35 -60.21 -30.94
C TYR A 1087 -50.24 -61.23 -31.68
N PRO A 1088 -49.70 -62.01 -32.62
CA PRO A 1088 -50.46 -63.02 -33.36
C PRO A 1088 -50.69 -64.30 -32.53
N GLY A 1089 -51.65 -65.12 -32.95
CA GLY A 1089 -51.85 -66.48 -32.39
C GLY A 1089 -52.56 -66.54 -31.03
N GLY A 1090 -53.25 -65.47 -30.62
CA GLY A 1090 -54.07 -65.46 -29.41
C GLY A 1090 -55.35 -66.30 -29.51
N TYR A 1091 -56.03 -66.44 -28.38
CA TYR A 1091 -57.30 -67.11 -28.18
C TYR A 1091 -58.29 -66.14 -27.54
N PHE A 1092 -59.57 -66.24 -27.93
CA PHE A 1092 -60.65 -65.65 -27.14
C PHE A 1092 -61.21 -66.70 -26.19
N TYR A 1093 -61.53 -66.23 -24.99
CA TYR A 1093 -62.16 -66.96 -23.91
C TYR A 1093 -63.50 -66.29 -23.63
N LEU A 1094 -64.60 -67.01 -23.83
CA LEU A 1094 -65.95 -66.53 -23.55
C LEU A 1094 -66.38 -67.11 -22.19
N THR A 1095 -66.48 -66.24 -21.17
CA THR A 1095 -66.82 -66.61 -19.80
C THR A 1095 -68.23 -66.12 -19.46
N ARG A 1096 -68.98 -66.92 -18.70
CA ARG A 1096 -70.32 -66.61 -18.23
C ARG A 1096 -70.32 -66.44 -16.71
N SER A 1097 -70.84 -65.33 -16.20
CA SER A 1097 -70.66 -64.90 -14.80
C SER A 1097 -71.13 -65.88 -13.70
N ASN A 1098 -72.04 -66.81 -14.02
CA ASN A 1098 -72.62 -67.77 -13.08
C ASN A 1098 -72.08 -69.21 -13.21
N GLU A 1099 -71.09 -69.47 -14.06
CA GLU A 1099 -70.44 -70.78 -14.18
C GLU A 1099 -68.91 -70.65 -14.30
N SER A 1100 -68.18 -71.71 -13.93
CA SER A 1100 -66.73 -71.82 -14.16
C SER A 1100 -66.37 -72.31 -15.58
N THR A 1101 -67.36 -72.52 -16.43
CA THR A 1101 -67.19 -72.85 -17.85
C THR A 1101 -66.68 -71.62 -18.61
N THR A 1102 -65.69 -71.84 -19.47
CA THR A 1102 -65.14 -70.78 -20.33
C THR A 1102 -64.74 -71.42 -21.65
N ASP A 1103 -65.48 -71.09 -22.71
CA ASP A 1103 -65.21 -71.63 -24.04
C ASP A 1103 -64.00 -70.89 -24.64
N ALA A 1104 -63.02 -71.66 -25.12
CA ALA A 1104 -61.84 -71.13 -25.78
C ALA A 1104 -61.91 -71.34 -27.29
N LYS A 1105 -61.67 -70.28 -28.08
CA LYS A 1105 -61.55 -70.33 -29.54
C LYS A 1105 -60.25 -69.66 -29.99
N PRO A 1106 -59.48 -70.26 -30.93
CA PRO A 1106 -58.34 -69.57 -31.53
C PRO A 1106 -58.84 -68.33 -32.28
N ALA A 1107 -58.13 -67.22 -32.12
CA ALA A 1107 -58.46 -65.97 -32.78
C ALA A 1107 -57.89 -65.95 -34.20
N PHE A 1108 -58.66 -65.42 -35.16
CA PHE A 1108 -58.22 -65.25 -36.54
C PHE A 1108 -58.52 -63.84 -37.05
N GLY A 1109 -57.76 -63.42 -38.07
CA GLY A 1109 -57.80 -62.07 -38.59
C GLY A 1109 -56.54 -61.72 -39.39
N HIS A 1110 -56.38 -60.44 -39.74
CA HIS A 1110 -55.27 -59.95 -40.55
C HIS A 1110 -54.61 -58.72 -39.92
N SER A 1111 -53.29 -58.63 -40.05
CA SER A 1111 -52.44 -57.58 -39.48
C SER A 1111 -52.56 -57.49 -37.94
N ILE A 1112 -53.44 -56.62 -37.44
CA ILE A 1112 -53.57 -56.29 -36.00
C ILE A 1112 -54.98 -56.46 -35.44
N PHE A 1113 -55.97 -56.84 -36.25
CA PHE A 1113 -57.35 -57.06 -35.78
C PHE A 1113 -57.66 -58.56 -35.78
N TYR A 1114 -58.13 -59.07 -34.64
CA TYR A 1114 -58.38 -60.48 -34.40
C TYR A 1114 -59.80 -60.68 -33.84
N LEU A 1115 -60.48 -61.72 -34.30
CA LEU A 1115 -61.82 -62.09 -33.85
C LEU A 1115 -61.98 -63.60 -33.67
N ALA A 1116 -63.04 -63.99 -32.96
CA ALA A 1116 -63.55 -65.36 -32.94
C ALA A 1116 -65.08 -65.37 -32.79
N TYR A 1117 -65.72 -66.30 -33.50
CA TYR A 1117 -67.16 -66.54 -33.43
C TYR A 1117 -67.47 -67.69 -32.45
N PHE A 1118 -68.35 -67.41 -31.50
CA PHE A 1118 -68.94 -68.39 -30.59
C PHE A 1118 -70.38 -68.62 -31.05
N GLU A 1119 -70.61 -69.75 -31.72
CA GLU A 1119 -71.89 -70.10 -32.35
C GLU A 1119 -72.79 -70.87 -31.38
N PHE A 1120 -74.01 -70.37 -31.19
CA PHE A 1120 -75.05 -71.01 -30.39
C PHE A 1120 -76.19 -71.41 -31.34
N PRO A 1121 -76.19 -72.64 -31.89
CA PRO A 1121 -77.09 -73.03 -32.98
C PRO A 1121 -78.55 -73.24 -32.55
N ALA A 1122 -78.81 -73.43 -31.25
CA ALA A 1122 -80.16 -73.48 -30.68
C ALA A 1122 -80.12 -73.00 -29.23
N ILE A 1123 -80.61 -71.77 -28.99
CA ILE A 1123 -80.64 -71.19 -27.64
C ILE A 1123 -81.87 -71.68 -26.84
N ASP A 1124 -81.65 -72.13 -25.62
CA ASP A 1124 -82.65 -72.55 -24.63
C ASP A 1124 -82.31 -71.97 -23.25
N SER A 1125 -83.24 -72.02 -22.30
CA SER A 1125 -83.15 -71.33 -20.99
C SER A 1125 -81.79 -71.41 -20.26
N LYS A 1126 -81.04 -72.52 -20.36
CA LYS A 1126 -79.68 -72.68 -19.79
C LYS A 1126 -78.60 -71.79 -20.42
N HIS A 1127 -78.90 -71.05 -21.48
CA HIS A 1127 -78.00 -70.10 -22.13
C HIS A 1127 -78.23 -68.64 -21.70
N GLN A 1128 -79.26 -68.36 -20.88
CA GLN A 1128 -79.47 -67.02 -20.31
C GLN A 1128 -78.34 -66.66 -19.35
N GLY A 1129 -77.82 -65.44 -19.43
CA GLY A 1129 -76.77 -64.96 -18.54
C GLY A 1129 -75.96 -63.80 -19.09
N ASP A 1130 -74.95 -63.42 -18.31
CA ASP A 1130 -74.08 -62.29 -18.54
C ASP A 1130 -72.72 -62.80 -19.04
N TYR A 1131 -72.38 -62.45 -20.28
CA TYR A 1131 -71.20 -62.96 -21.00
C TYR A 1131 -70.10 -61.90 -21.11
N THR A 1132 -68.85 -62.32 -20.95
CA THR A 1132 -67.66 -61.48 -21.18
C THR A 1132 -66.63 -62.22 -22.04
N CYS A 1133 -65.98 -61.48 -22.93
CA CYS A 1133 -64.81 -61.94 -23.68
C CYS A 1133 -63.53 -61.58 -22.91
N VAL A 1134 -62.56 -62.49 -22.88
CA VAL A 1134 -61.16 -62.22 -22.54
C VAL A 1134 -60.30 -62.66 -23.73
N TYR A 1135 -59.31 -61.86 -24.13
CA TYR A 1135 -58.34 -62.24 -25.16
C TYR A 1135 -57.03 -62.63 -24.47
N GLY A 1136 -56.49 -63.81 -24.76
CA GLY A 1136 -55.21 -64.26 -24.23
C GLY A 1136 -54.23 -64.68 -25.31
N VAL A 1137 -52.94 -64.47 -25.08
CA VAL A 1137 -51.86 -64.86 -26.00
C VAL A 1137 -50.66 -65.38 -25.23
N ASN A 1138 -49.96 -66.37 -25.81
CA ASN A 1138 -48.73 -66.93 -25.25
C ASN A 1138 -47.52 -66.23 -25.89
N ILE A 1139 -46.77 -65.45 -25.12
CA ILE A 1139 -45.56 -64.75 -25.56
C ILE A 1139 -44.38 -65.31 -24.78
N SER A 1140 -43.34 -65.76 -25.49
CA SER A 1140 -42.17 -66.47 -24.90
C SER A 1140 -42.57 -67.56 -23.89
N SER A 1141 -43.57 -68.38 -24.27
CA SER A 1141 -44.15 -69.47 -23.47
C SER A 1141 -44.83 -69.05 -22.15
N LYS A 1142 -45.15 -67.76 -21.96
CA LYS A 1142 -45.95 -67.26 -20.83
C LYS A 1142 -47.34 -66.82 -21.31
N PRO A 1143 -48.44 -67.22 -20.65
CA PRO A 1143 -49.78 -66.76 -20.97
C PRO A 1143 -50.01 -65.34 -20.42
N PHE A 1144 -50.58 -64.48 -21.26
CA PHE A 1144 -51.07 -63.16 -20.88
C PHE A 1144 -52.54 -63.07 -21.29
N CYS A 1145 -53.38 -62.50 -20.42
CA CYS A 1145 -54.80 -62.28 -20.68
C CYS A 1145 -55.15 -60.80 -20.56
N SER A 1146 -56.06 -60.34 -21.41
CA SER A 1146 -56.66 -59.01 -21.31
C SER A 1146 -57.51 -58.90 -20.05
N VAL A 1147 -57.81 -57.67 -19.65
CA VAL A 1147 -59.03 -57.41 -18.86
C VAL A 1147 -60.27 -57.88 -19.64
N PRO A 1148 -61.35 -58.31 -18.97
CA PRO A 1148 -62.60 -58.69 -19.65
C PRO A 1148 -63.24 -57.56 -20.45
N SER A 1149 -64.04 -57.92 -21.45
CA SER A 1149 -64.92 -57.00 -22.16
C SER A 1149 -65.96 -56.38 -21.23
N LYS A 1150 -66.68 -55.37 -21.74
CA LYS A 1150 -68.04 -55.07 -21.24
C LYS A 1150 -68.88 -56.35 -21.20
N THR A 1151 -69.80 -56.43 -20.24
CA THR A 1151 -70.76 -57.53 -20.13
C THR A 1151 -71.86 -57.41 -21.18
N LEU A 1152 -72.11 -58.49 -21.93
CA LEU A 1152 -73.30 -58.64 -22.77
C LEU A 1152 -74.36 -59.45 -22.01
N GLN A 1153 -75.48 -58.82 -21.63
CA GLN A 1153 -76.60 -59.54 -21.01
C GLN A 1153 -77.46 -60.23 -22.08
N VAL A 1154 -77.50 -61.56 -22.08
CA VAL A 1154 -78.36 -62.35 -22.98
C VAL A 1154 -79.58 -62.85 -22.21
N THR A 1155 -80.75 -62.29 -22.52
CA THR A 1155 -82.07 -62.68 -21.97
C THR A 1155 -82.83 -63.53 -22.99
N ILE A 1156 -83.57 -64.54 -22.55
CA ILE A 1156 -84.31 -65.44 -23.45
C ILE A 1156 -85.81 -65.17 -23.34
N THR A 1157 -86.46 -64.94 -24.48
CA THR A 1157 -87.90 -64.67 -24.57
C THR A 1157 -88.66 -65.85 -25.16
N ALA A 1158 -89.70 -66.29 -24.45
CA ALA A 1158 -90.60 -67.33 -24.90
C ALA A 1158 -91.37 -66.90 -26.17
N ALA A 1159 -91.69 -67.85 -27.04
CA ALA A 1159 -92.32 -67.57 -28.33
C ALA A 1159 -93.82 -67.21 -28.18
N SER A 1160 -94.14 -65.92 -28.19
CA SER A 1160 -95.52 -65.42 -28.25
C SER A 1160 -96.06 -65.40 -29.70
N SER A 1161 -97.24 -66.00 -29.90
CA SER A 1161 -97.98 -66.05 -31.17
C SER A 1161 -98.82 -64.79 -31.41
N SER A 1162 -98.95 -64.38 -32.67
CA SER A 1162 -99.56 -63.10 -33.10
C SER A 1162 -101.07 -63.12 -33.36
N SER A 1163 -101.78 -62.06 -32.97
CA SER A 1163 -102.96 -61.41 -33.61
C SER A 1163 -103.28 -60.15 -32.78
N ILE A 1164 -103.80 -58.98 -33.20
CA ILE A 1164 -104.87 -58.51 -34.13
C ILE A 1164 -104.46 -57.06 -34.50
N VAL A 1165 -104.30 -56.56 -35.74
CA VAL A 1165 -105.19 -56.37 -36.93
C VAL A 1165 -105.74 -54.91 -37.10
N THR A 1166 -105.49 -54.33 -38.29
CA THR A 1166 -106.03 -53.08 -38.92
C THR A 1166 -105.74 -51.67 -38.35
N GLY A 1167 -105.53 -50.68 -39.24
CA GLY A 1167 -105.22 -49.28 -38.85
C GLY A 1167 -105.19 -48.17 -39.92
N VAL A 1168 -105.67 -48.39 -41.16
CA VAL A 1168 -105.92 -47.37 -42.24
C VAL A 1168 -104.71 -46.61 -42.82
N VAL A 1169 -104.55 -46.70 -44.15
CA VAL A 1169 -103.81 -45.73 -44.99
C VAL A 1169 -104.81 -44.78 -45.65
N VAL A 1170 -104.59 -43.46 -45.53
CA VAL A 1170 -104.95 -42.35 -46.47
C VAL A 1170 -104.75 -41.02 -45.72
N GLY A 1171 -104.12 -40.02 -46.35
CA GLY A 1171 -104.01 -38.66 -45.77
C GLY A 1171 -102.76 -37.85 -46.12
N LEU A 1172 -101.74 -38.45 -46.74
CA LEU A 1172 -100.40 -37.85 -46.93
C LEU A 1172 -100.30 -36.75 -48.02
N MET A 1173 -101.41 -36.12 -48.43
CA MET A 1173 -101.47 -35.23 -49.61
C MET A 1173 -102.28 -33.93 -49.43
N LEU A 1174 -102.53 -33.45 -48.21
CA LEU A 1174 -103.21 -32.14 -47.99
C LEU A 1174 -102.57 -31.18 -46.97
N VAL A 1175 -101.72 -31.65 -46.04
CA VAL A 1175 -101.23 -30.79 -44.94
C VAL A 1175 -100.00 -29.94 -45.32
N LEU A 1176 -99.34 -30.22 -46.45
CA LEU A 1176 -98.26 -29.38 -46.99
C LEU A 1176 -98.67 -27.93 -47.27
N ILE A 1177 -99.98 -27.64 -47.35
CA ILE A 1177 -100.53 -26.28 -47.55
C ILE A 1177 -100.60 -25.49 -46.23
N VAL A 1178 -100.66 -26.15 -45.06
CA VAL A 1178 -100.78 -25.49 -43.74
C VAL A 1178 -99.44 -24.94 -43.23
N VAL A 1179 -98.32 -25.50 -43.71
CA VAL A 1179 -96.94 -25.12 -43.35
C VAL A 1179 -96.67 -23.62 -43.56
N VAL A 1180 -97.34 -22.98 -44.53
CA VAL A 1180 -97.12 -21.56 -44.88
C VAL A 1180 -97.94 -20.59 -44.02
N LEU A 1181 -99.04 -21.02 -43.39
CA LEU A 1181 -99.93 -20.14 -42.60
C LEU A 1181 -99.76 -20.26 -41.08
N GLY A 1182 -99.20 -21.36 -40.56
CA GLY A 1182 -98.86 -21.49 -39.15
C GLY A 1182 -97.70 -20.58 -38.69
N TYR A 1183 -96.84 -20.15 -39.62
CA TYR A 1183 -95.57 -19.48 -39.33
C TYR A 1183 -95.68 -18.07 -38.69
N PHE A 1184 -96.86 -17.42 -38.71
CA PHE A 1184 -96.99 -16.02 -38.30
C PHE A 1184 -98.00 -15.68 -37.18
N LEU A 1185 -98.81 -16.64 -36.68
CA LEU A 1185 -99.96 -16.31 -35.81
C LEU A 1185 -100.06 -17.04 -34.46
N TRP A 1186 -98.95 -17.48 -33.83
CA TRP A 1186 -98.95 -17.62 -32.36
C TRP A 1186 -97.65 -17.20 -31.67
N ARG A 1187 -97.37 -15.90 -31.71
CA ARG A 1187 -96.33 -15.24 -30.90
C ARG A 1187 -96.86 -14.99 -29.47
N ARG A 1188 -96.01 -15.20 -28.44
CA ARG A 1188 -96.13 -14.76 -27.02
C ARG A 1188 -97.13 -15.47 -26.08
N ARG A 1189 -96.58 -16.16 -25.05
CA ARG A 1189 -96.79 -15.94 -23.59
C ARG A 1189 -95.86 -16.89 -22.80
N TRP A 1190 -95.14 -16.51 -21.74
CA TRP A 1190 -94.89 -15.20 -21.11
C TRP A 1190 -93.49 -15.18 -20.44
N ARG A 1191 -92.98 -13.99 -20.08
CA ARG A 1191 -91.97 -13.79 -19.01
C ARG A 1191 -92.70 -13.22 -17.79
N VAL A 1192 -92.21 -13.51 -16.59
CA VAL A 1192 -92.43 -12.71 -15.36
C VAL A 1192 -91.10 -12.63 -14.61
N THR A 1193 -90.82 -11.49 -13.99
CA THR A 1193 -89.66 -11.22 -13.12
C THR A 1193 -90.09 -11.12 -11.66
N ASP A 1194 -89.14 -11.09 -10.72
CA ASP A 1194 -88.90 -9.91 -9.86
C ASP A 1194 -87.78 -10.18 -8.83
N THR A 1195 -87.37 -9.15 -8.09
CA THR A 1195 -86.11 -9.07 -7.34
C THR A 1195 -86.28 -8.41 -5.96
N LEU A 1196 -85.53 -8.88 -4.94
CA LEU A 1196 -84.84 -8.17 -3.82
C LEU A 1196 -84.55 -9.22 -2.69
N VAL A 1197 -83.32 -9.42 -2.18
CA VAL A 1197 -82.50 -8.63 -1.22
C VAL A 1197 -82.93 -8.75 0.26
N GLN A 1198 -82.12 -9.43 1.11
CA GLN A 1198 -81.53 -8.92 2.38
C GLN A 1198 -80.75 -9.98 3.24
N PHE A 1199 -79.57 -9.56 3.73
CA PHE A 1199 -78.84 -9.84 5.00
C PHE A 1199 -78.75 -11.21 5.74
N SER A 1200 -77.49 -11.70 5.79
CA SER A 1200 -76.65 -12.05 6.99
C SER A 1200 -76.94 -13.20 7.99
N ASN A 1201 -75.92 -14.07 8.14
CA ASN A 1201 -75.25 -14.55 9.37
C ASN A 1201 -76.04 -14.96 10.64
N ARG A 1202 -75.83 -16.20 11.13
CA ARG A 1202 -75.00 -16.51 12.35
C ARG A 1202 -74.95 -18.01 12.73
N PHE A 1203 -74.00 -18.32 13.63
CA PHE A 1203 -73.82 -19.44 14.59
C PHE A 1203 -75.05 -20.31 14.96
N GLY A 1204 -74.90 -21.57 15.44
CA GLY A 1204 -73.71 -22.31 15.88
C GLY A 1204 -74.01 -23.79 16.30
N GLY A 1205 -73.15 -24.42 17.11
CA GLY A 1205 -73.25 -25.84 17.53
C GLY A 1205 -74.19 -26.13 18.73
N ALA A 1206 -74.09 -27.24 19.49
CA ALA A 1206 -73.08 -28.34 19.54
C ALA A 1206 -73.58 -29.58 20.37
N LEU A 1207 -72.71 -30.59 20.58
CA LEU A 1207 -72.82 -31.75 21.52
C LEU A 1207 -73.76 -32.91 21.09
N LYS A 1208 -73.63 -34.20 21.53
CA LYS A 1208 -72.84 -34.86 22.62
C LYS A 1208 -72.71 -36.41 22.44
N GLN A 1209 -71.82 -37.05 23.24
CA GLN A 1209 -71.75 -38.49 23.67
C GLN A 1209 -71.19 -39.57 22.71
N ASP A 1210 -70.54 -40.68 23.15
CA ASP A 1210 -69.82 -41.03 24.41
C ASP A 1210 -68.95 -42.33 24.25
N ALA A 1211 -67.80 -42.40 24.96
CA ALA A 1211 -67.08 -43.56 25.59
C ALA A 1211 -66.74 -44.87 24.80
N ASP A 1212 -65.70 -45.67 25.09
CA ASP A 1212 -64.68 -45.77 26.18
C ASP A 1212 -63.47 -46.64 25.64
N ASP A 1213 -62.35 -47.07 26.28
CA ASP A 1213 -61.69 -47.03 27.62
C ASP A 1213 -60.17 -47.41 27.41
N ARG A 1214 -59.27 -47.21 28.40
CA ARG A 1214 -57.91 -47.83 28.64
C ARG A 1214 -56.66 -47.41 27.82
N VAL A 1215 -55.46 -47.18 28.41
CA VAL A 1215 -55.04 -46.98 29.83
C VAL A 1215 -53.62 -46.32 29.99
N ASN A 1216 -53.45 -45.50 31.05
CA ASN A 1216 -52.24 -45.03 31.78
C ASN A 1216 -50.98 -44.37 31.12
N GLY A 1217 -50.45 -43.29 31.74
CA GLY A 1217 -49.03 -42.87 31.62
C GLY A 1217 -48.65 -41.38 31.91
N ALA A 1218 -48.68 -40.94 33.17
CA ALA A 1218 -48.43 -39.57 33.70
C ALA A 1218 -47.06 -38.87 33.37
N TYR A 1219 -46.82 -37.55 33.51
CA TYR A 1219 -47.49 -36.46 34.31
C TYR A 1219 -47.29 -34.97 33.79
N ASP A 1220 -47.38 -33.94 34.66
CA ASP A 1220 -47.35 -32.46 34.47
C ASP A 1220 -46.44 -31.78 35.54
N GLY A 1221 -45.75 -30.64 35.40
CA GLY A 1221 -45.52 -29.67 34.29
C GLY A 1221 -45.32 -28.22 34.81
N ARG A 1222 -45.52 -27.20 33.94
CA ARG A 1222 -45.91 -25.78 34.26
C ARG A 1222 -44.88 -24.78 34.88
N THR A 1223 -45.06 -23.42 34.90
CA THR A 1223 -46.26 -22.54 34.68
C THR A 1223 -46.00 -21.05 34.24
N ARG A 1224 -46.89 -20.48 33.39
CA ARG A 1224 -47.58 -19.12 33.40
C ARG A 1224 -46.96 -17.75 32.95
N ASN A 1225 -47.88 -16.82 32.64
CA ASN A 1225 -47.78 -15.51 31.92
C ASN A 1225 -48.20 -14.25 32.76
N ILE A 1226 -48.35 -13.08 32.06
CA ILE A 1226 -49.10 -11.77 32.31
C ILE A 1226 -48.14 -10.56 32.55
N GLN A 1227 -48.32 -9.28 32.13
CA GLN A 1227 -49.32 -8.39 31.42
C GLN A 1227 -48.70 -7.80 30.09
N VAL A 1228 -49.26 -6.96 29.18
CA VAL A 1228 -50.51 -6.16 28.90
C VAL A 1228 -50.45 -4.60 29.10
N ASN A 1229 -50.98 -3.82 28.11
CA ASN A 1229 -51.27 -2.34 28.01
C ASN A 1229 -50.09 -1.34 27.79
N GLU A 1230 -50.19 -0.15 27.16
CA GLU A 1230 -51.21 0.54 26.29
C GLU A 1230 -50.63 1.81 25.59
N GLN A 1231 -51.41 2.46 24.67
CA GLN A 1231 -51.32 3.86 24.17
C GLN A 1231 -50.11 4.28 23.27
N ALA A 1232 -50.10 5.46 22.62
CA ALA A 1232 -50.95 5.97 21.51
C ALA A 1232 -50.49 7.38 21.03
N LEU A 1233 -50.39 7.65 19.71
CA LEU A 1233 -50.82 8.90 19.01
C LEU A 1233 -50.40 8.96 17.51
N SER A 1234 -51.06 9.83 16.76
CA SER A 1234 -50.64 10.46 15.48
C SER A 1234 -51.00 11.96 15.56
N PRO A 1235 -50.55 12.88 14.66
CA PRO A 1235 -51.14 12.99 13.32
C PRO A 1235 -50.21 13.58 12.21
N VAL A 1236 -50.79 13.76 11.01
CA VAL A 1236 -50.27 14.56 9.86
C VAL A 1236 -51.09 15.86 9.78
N PRO A 1237 -50.56 16.98 9.23
CA PRO A 1237 -51.24 17.59 8.06
C PRO A 1237 -50.32 18.31 7.03
N GLU A 1238 -50.73 18.25 5.76
CA GLU A 1238 -50.95 19.34 4.75
C GLU A 1238 -50.08 20.63 4.71
N GLU A 1239 -49.91 21.39 3.60
CA GLU A 1239 -49.98 21.22 2.11
C GLU A 1239 -49.62 22.61 1.47
N LYS A 1240 -49.36 22.68 0.14
CA LYS A 1240 -49.37 23.89 -0.77
C LYS A 1240 -48.13 24.83 -0.76
N THR A 1241 -47.70 25.47 -1.86
CA THR A 1241 -48.02 25.37 -3.32
C THR A 1241 -46.95 26.07 -4.19
N ALA A 1242 -46.61 25.47 -5.36
CA ALA A 1242 -46.28 26.09 -6.68
C ALA A 1242 -45.10 27.12 -6.80
N GLU A 1243 -44.49 27.44 -7.96
CA GLU A 1243 -44.71 27.18 -9.40
C GLU A 1243 -43.35 26.78 -10.08
N VAL A 1244 -43.31 25.83 -11.06
CA VAL A 1244 -43.02 25.99 -12.52
C VAL A 1244 -41.55 26.40 -12.85
N GLU A 1245 -40.77 25.78 -13.76
CA GLU A 1245 -41.07 25.21 -15.11
C GLU A 1245 -40.11 24.07 -15.56
N ASN A 1246 -40.62 23.08 -16.33
CA ASN A 1246 -40.04 22.24 -17.43
C ASN A 1246 -38.55 21.77 -17.47
N SER A 1247 -38.18 20.59 -18.05
CA SER A 1247 -38.97 19.50 -18.69
C SER A 1247 -38.14 18.24 -19.03
N VAL A 1248 -38.75 17.04 -18.88
CA VAL A 1248 -38.75 15.87 -19.83
C VAL A 1248 -37.40 15.10 -20.05
N GLU A 1249 -37.34 13.75 -20.15
CA GLU A 1249 -38.35 12.67 -20.27
C GLU A 1249 -38.05 11.45 -19.35
N ARG A 1250 -38.82 10.34 -19.45
CA ARG A 1250 -38.75 9.16 -18.56
C ARG A 1250 -38.85 7.80 -19.28
N ALA A 1251 -38.05 6.85 -18.76
CA ALA A 1251 -38.39 5.46 -18.33
C ALA A 1251 -39.09 4.45 -19.30
N PRO A 1252 -38.93 3.12 -19.05
CA PRO A 1252 -39.45 2.05 -19.92
C PRO A 1252 -40.76 1.39 -19.40
N GLU A 1253 -41.35 0.50 -20.20
CA GLU A 1253 -42.35 -0.48 -19.73
C GLU A 1253 -42.32 -1.79 -20.57
N ASP A 1254 -43.14 -2.76 -20.20
CA ASP A 1254 -42.95 -4.21 -20.42
C ASP A 1254 -44.01 -4.86 -21.37
N LEU A 1255 -44.02 -6.21 -21.48
CA LEU A 1255 -45.11 -7.09 -21.98
C LEU A 1255 -45.28 -7.42 -23.50
N ALA A 1256 -44.70 -8.56 -23.89
CA ALA A 1256 -45.34 -9.76 -24.49
C ALA A 1256 -46.38 -9.69 -25.66
N GLY A 1257 -46.12 -10.46 -26.76
CA GLY A 1257 -47.21 -11.23 -27.42
C GLY A 1257 -47.11 -11.67 -28.90
N ARG A 1258 -47.00 -13.00 -29.13
CA ARG A 1258 -47.61 -13.81 -30.24
C ARG A 1258 -47.24 -13.59 -31.73
N VAL A 1259 -46.40 -14.52 -32.21
CA VAL A 1259 -46.53 -15.39 -33.42
C VAL A 1259 -47.66 -15.11 -34.45
N CYS A 1260 -47.27 -15.08 -35.74
CA CYS A 1260 -48.01 -15.63 -36.89
C CYS A 1260 -47.01 -16.20 -37.94
N TYR A 1261 -47.48 -17.06 -38.86
CA TYR A 1261 -46.70 -17.75 -39.91
C TYR A 1261 -46.87 -17.11 -41.30
N GLU A 1262 -45.87 -17.23 -42.18
CA GLU A 1262 -46.05 -17.75 -43.55
C GLU A 1262 -44.70 -18.22 -44.17
N LEU A 1263 -44.69 -18.72 -45.42
CA LEU A 1263 -43.65 -19.64 -45.95
C LEU A 1263 -42.61 -19.03 -46.93
N GLU A 1264 -41.49 -19.77 -47.06
CA GLU A 1264 -40.57 -20.06 -48.22
C GLU A 1264 -40.81 -19.39 -49.60
N PRO A 1265 -39.77 -19.26 -50.50
CA PRO A 1265 -38.61 -20.17 -50.64
C PRO A 1265 -37.21 -19.61 -51.03
N LEU A 1266 -36.18 -20.46 -50.82
CA LEU A 1266 -34.97 -20.74 -51.62
C LEU A 1266 -34.17 -19.62 -52.35
N VAL A 1267 -32.84 -19.58 -52.13
CA VAL A 1267 -31.79 -20.00 -53.10
C VAL A 1267 -30.38 -19.92 -52.47
N PHE A 1268 -29.47 -20.82 -52.88
CA PHE A 1268 -28.03 -20.92 -52.50
C PHE A 1268 -27.14 -19.85 -53.19
N PRO A 1269 -25.86 -19.63 -52.77
CA PRO A 1269 -25.08 -20.39 -51.78
C PRO A 1269 -24.68 -19.62 -50.51
#